data_AF-A0A8T5ICB9-F1
#
_entry.id   AF-A0A8T5ICB9-F1
#
_cell.length_a   1.000
_cell.length_b   1.000
_cell.length_c   1.000
_cell.angle_alpha   90.00
_cell.angle_beta   90.00
_cell.angle_gamma   90.00
#
_symmetry.space_group_name_H-M   'P 1'
#
loop_
_entity.id
_entity.type
_entity.pdbx_description
1 polymer ?
#
loop_
_entity_poly.entity_id
_entity_poly.type
_entity_poly.pdbx_seq_one_letter_code
_entity_poly.pdbx_strand_id
1 'polypeptide(L)'
;WIVPKQVENILSSPLVHSLNRLISIGQGDNSWAPENILVEAKNGFPVSSGWFGDNTHPVNPDWQPRPHLDLLEEVAHGLHIRGGPHAMSQWLRALSEARFEHPWIPIEERRQAREETQWWLLCMANRLSPWLDEYSLSALQRDELLGCASRQTLPLPSKATNIIDWFSSLIHWTDWQQILSANPAEVGALRSLLDAVARSANILPSIEELSGIEAKDALICIMEGLSLPSPRIEDALLRVLTPSQALGCDADLLILCGTSATAWPVSSPIVPWMDLDDRLKLGVARPDAVMRSSRHLIRNALAVAAEVLILDTSIIESNPPGTHWAEILDEAGKEKRQQWLSSPTYLIDEGQPITGWKWVELSESIRGIASAPTTIEQHKNGNFNLCINGTRFRDSRQSNGLAALQGQQTGEVVQGAAMMRWQKHLMEERNLRRPKNPEGNYLNSEEISALLSKEDLNLLNNWRIPDGVPEPRSNPTWPVIGKSHGGGRRTPSVDIRPLSPPALQVEIIDSRAGHNLAEQRSALRWSASRLHDWLDCPRKGWLKHRLKASSPDQLEDDMDGRLRGILVHDVLTLTMAEVMGFEVGEMNDLMIHPTLSSAGMSLEEVMAIALSHALSIAPWLSREDAVASHRRKSMLGLELEELRRWEDCEPSPVMLTGRLGALIRREMAISETGILSLEWDVKTHNGRRLSIEVPELKGIEGSWSFSISGRIDRIEVVPQDDGWTRKGGKKEIVPLDLDTDDEDCSLRHIIIRELKTIEGPKSGDGGKRHKRGILEEVQLALYARAWEIANPGDRVIAIGVTEVGEETNHWLEVDESVEAISEMAMDGDAKLVEALHRRRDESPDDLVSIPFRAWLRHRLEVSGRTIEAAESGAVHPTPSSSSCGFCPVTSACGLDELFSGGFL
;
A
#
# COMPACT_ATOMS: atom_id res chain seq x y z
N TRP A 1 34.41 -23.46 6.88
CA TRP A 1 33.39 -24.17 7.70
C TRP A 1 32.06 -24.14 7.00
N ILE A 2 31.60 -25.26 6.46
CA ILE A 2 30.22 -25.41 6.03
C ILE A 2 29.46 -25.74 7.32
N VAL A 3 28.65 -24.80 7.81
CA VAL A 3 27.70 -25.13 8.89
C VAL A 3 26.75 -26.14 8.25
N PRO A 4 26.55 -27.34 8.81
CA PRO A 4 25.50 -28.22 8.33
C PRO A 4 24.22 -27.39 8.40
N LYS A 5 23.62 -27.06 7.24
CA LYS A 5 22.31 -26.42 7.24
C LYS A 5 21.43 -27.32 8.12
N GLN A 6 20.83 -26.74 9.16
CA GLN A 6 19.72 -27.42 9.83
C GLN A 6 18.78 -27.91 8.74
N VAL A 7 18.30 -29.14 8.87
CA VAL A 7 17.34 -29.70 7.93
C VAL A 7 16.12 -28.79 7.97
N GLU A 8 16.02 -27.90 6.99
CA GLU A 8 14.95 -26.92 6.90
C GLU A 8 13.66 -27.67 6.56
N ASN A 9 12.59 -27.41 7.31
CA ASN A 9 11.29 -27.98 7.03
C ASN A 9 10.79 -27.49 5.66
N ILE A 10 10.03 -28.31 4.94
CA ILE A 10 9.46 -27.92 3.65
C ILE A 10 8.62 -26.62 3.70
N LEU A 11 8.06 -26.27 4.88
CA LEU A 11 7.31 -25.03 5.10
C LEU A 11 8.15 -23.76 4.92
N SER A 12 9.49 -23.84 4.95
CA SER A 12 10.34 -22.69 4.63
C SER A 12 10.46 -22.44 3.12
N SER A 13 10.00 -23.36 2.27
CA SER A 13 9.90 -23.16 0.81
C SER A 13 8.82 -22.12 0.50
N PRO A 14 9.16 -21.00 -0.16
CA PRO A 14 8.18 -20.02 -0.61
C PRO A 14 7.10 -20.61 -1.52
N LEU A 15 7.45 -21.60 -2.36
CA LEU A 15 6.50 -22.25 -3.26
C LEU A 15 5.46 -23.06 -2.49
N VAL A 16 5.91 -23.86 -1.51
CA VAL A 16 5.03 -24.68 -0.67
C VAL A 16 4.21 -23.80 0.28
N HIS A 17 4.77 -22.69 0.76
CA HIS A 17 4.03 -21.69 1.51
C HIS A 17 2.90 -21.05 0.67
N SER A 18 3.18 -20.70 -0.59
CA SER A 18 2.17 -20.16 -1.51
C SER A 18 1.03 -21.17 -1.76
N LEU A 19 1.37 -22.44 -1.96
CA LEU A 19 0.38 -23.51 -2.10
C LEU A 19 -0.51 -23.65 -0.86
N ASN A 20 0.09 -23.61 0.34
CA ASN A 20 -0.65 -23.68 1.60
C ASN A 20 -1.61 -22.50 1.78
N ARG A 21 -1.22 -21.31 1.32
CA ARG A 21 -2.07 -20.12 1.35
C ARG A 21 -3.26 -20.25 0.40
N LEU A 22 -3.04 -20.76 -0.82
CA LEU A 22 -4.09 -21.01 -1.81
C LEU A 22 -5.18 -21.96 -1.27
N ILE A 23 -4.80 -23.09 -0.69
CA ILE A 23 -5.78 -24.05 -0.12
C ILE A 23 -6.45 -23.53 1.15
N SER A 24 -5.78 -22.62 1.88
CA SER A 24 -6.31 -22.03 3.10
C SER A 24 -7.28 -20.87 2.83
N ILE A 25 -7.42 -20.43 1.58
CA ILE A 25 -8.18 -19.21 1.25
C ILE A 25 -9.63 -19.30 1.71
N GLY A 26 -10.25 -20.50 1.69
CA GLY A 26 -11.64 -20.71 2.07
C GLY A 26 -11.85 -21.21 3.50
N GLN A 27 -10.87 -21.04 4.40
CA GLN A 27 -10.87 -21.66 5.72
C GLN A 27 -10.68 -20.65 6.87
N GLY A 28 -11.39 -20.90 7.98
CA GLY A 28 -11.24 -20.16 9.24
C GLY A 28 -11.82 -18.74 9.23
N ASP A 29 -11.47 -17.95 10.25
CA ASP A 29 -12.01 -16.60 10.47
C ASP A 29 -11.64 -15.61 9.35
N ASN A 30 -10.56 -15.88 8.62
CA ASN A 30 -10.08 -15.08 7.49
C ASN A 30 -10.43 -15.71 6.12
N SER A 31 -11.40 -16.63 6.09
CA SER A 31 -11.90 -17.25 4.85
C SER A 31 -12.35 -16.18 3.85
N TRP A 32 -11.82 -16.19 2.63
CA TRP A 32 -12.07 -15.22 1.55
C TRP A 32 -11.88 -13.76 1.95
N ALA A 33 -11.02 -13.49 2.94
CA ALA A 33 -10.61 -12.14 3.29
C ALA A 33 -9.98 -11.45 2.07
N PRO A 34 -10.28 -10.16 1.81
CA PRO A 34 -9.76 -9.50 0.62
C PRO A 34 -8.23 -9.48 0.55
N GLU A 35 -7.55 -9.36 1.68
CA GLU A 35 -6.08 -9.42 1.74
C GLU A 35 -5.54 -10.72 1.14
N ASN A 36 -6.15 -11.86 1.49
CA ASN A 36 -5.77 -13.17 0.97
C ASN A 36 -6.06 -13.27 -0.54
N ILE A 37 -7.20 -12.76 -1.00
CA ILE A 37 -7.58 -12.77 -2.42
C ILE A 37 -6.65 -11.87 -3.24
N LEU A 38 -6.32 -10.67 -2.75
CA LEU A 38 -5.43 -9.74 -3.44
C LEU A 38 -4.01 -10.28 -3.53
N VAL A 39 -3.54 -10.93 -2.47
CA VAL A 39 -2.24 -11.59 -2.46
C VAL A 39 -2.22 -12.76 -3.46
N GLU A 40 -3.25 -13.59 -3.52
CA GLU A 40 -3.35 -14.67 -4.52
C GLU A 40 -3.48 -14.13 -5.95
N ALA A 41 -4.22 -13.04 -6.16
CA ALA A 41 -4.36 -12.40 -7.46
C ALA A 41 -3.04 -11.79 -7.97
N LYS A 42 -2.17 -11.30 -7.07
CA LYS A 42 -0.91 -10.65 -7.41
C LYS A 42 0.27 -11.62 -7.49
N ASN A 43 0.41 -12.49 -6.49
CA ASN A 43 1.56 -13.38 -6.26
C ASN A 43 1.11 -14.77 -5.80
N GLY A 44 0.01 -15.28 -6.36
CA GLY A 44 -0.52 -16.60 -6.04
C GLY A 44 0.37 -17.75 -6.48
N PHE A 45 -0.08 -18.98 -6.22
CA PHE A 45 0.62 -20.17 -6.69
C PHE A 45 0.71 -20.17 -8.24
N PRO A 46 1.89 -20.44 -8.84
CA PRO A 46 2.08 -20.38 -10.29
C PRO A 46 1.31 -21.48 -11.01
N VAL A 47 0.14 -21.11 -11.53
CA VAL A 47 -0.75 -21.96 -12.32
C VAL A 47 -0.76 -21.54 -13.79
N SER A 48 -0.79 -22.52 -14.67
CA SER A 48 -0.99 -22.34 -16.11
C SER A 48 -2.41 -21.85 -16.42
N SER A 49 -2.59 -21.21 -17.58
CA SER A 49 -3.87 -20.62 -18.01
C SER A 49 -5.03 -21.62 -18.03
N GLY A 50 -4.76 -22.89 -18.36
CA GLY A 50 -5.78 -23.95 -18.41
C GLY A 50 -6.34 -24.35 -17.03
N TRP A 51 -5.74 -23.89 -15.92
CA TRP A 51 -6.29 -24.09 -14.57
C TRP A 51 -7.74 -23.58 -14.46
N PHE A 52 -8.03 -22.44 -15.10
CA PHE A 52 -9.36 -21.83 -15.12
C PHE A 52 -10.31 -22.43 -16.17
N GLY A 53 -9.82 -23.38 -16.99
CA GLY A 53 -10.56 -24.07 -18.04
C GLY A 53 -10.23 -23.55 -19.45
N ASP A 54 -10.37 -24.42 -20.46
CA ASP A 54 -10.15 -24.09 -21.88
C ASP A 54 -11.42 -23.54 -22.57
N ASN A 55 -12.43 -23.16 -21.79
CA ASN A 55 -13.73 -22.77 -22.31
C ASN A 55 -13.74 -21.30 -22.73
N THR A 56 -14.18 -21.04 -23.95
CA THR A 56 -14.42 -19.66 -24.43
C THR A 56 -15.64 -19.07 -23.74
N HIS A 57 -15.58 -17.79 -23.42
CA HIS A 57 -16.69 -17.08 -22.83
C HIS A 57 -17.95 -17.11 -23.76
N PRO A 58 -19.18 -17.27 -23.22
CA PRO A 58 -20.38 -17.54 -24.03
C PRO A 58 -20.76 -16.44 -25.05
N VAL A 59 -20.50 -15.18 -24.70
CA VAL A 59 -20.86 -14.01 -25.54
C VAL A 59 -19.63 -13.38 -26.22
N ASN A 60 -18.59 -13.05 -25.44
CA ASN A 60 -17.38 -12.36 -25.89
C ASN A 60 -16.15 -13.28 -25.91
N PRO A 61 -15.72 -13.83 -27.07
CA PRO A 61 -14.65 -14.82 -27.13
C PRO A 61 -13.29 -14.38 -26.58
N ASP A 62 -13.02 -13.06 -26.57
CA ASP A 62 -11.77 -12.47 -26.10
C ASP A 62 -11.69 -12.33 -24.57
N TRP A 63 -12.81 -12.51 -23.85
CA TRP A 63 -12.84 -12.39 -22.39
C TRP A 63 -12.30 -13.66 -21.75
N GLN A 64 -11.52 -13.50 -20.67
CA GLN A 64 -10.87 -14.60 -19.96
C GLN A 64 -10.96 -14.44 -18.44
N PRO A 65 -10.97 -15.54 -17.67
CA PRO A 65 -11.01 -15.47 -16.21
C PRO A 65 -9.68 -14.88 -15.70
N ARG A 66 -9.70 -13.60 -15.32
CA ARG A 66 -8.54 -12.92 -14.70
C ARG A 66 -8.97 -11.95 -13.61
N PRO A 67 -8.19 -11.80 -12.53
CA PRO A 67 -8.49 -10.84 -11.48
C PRO A 67 -8.07 -9.43 -11.89
N HIS A 68 -8.94 -8.45 -11.67
CA HIS A 68 -8.59 -7.02 -11.74
C HIS A 68 -8.42 -6.47 -10.33
N LEU A 69 -7.17 -6.19 -9.93
CA LEU A 69 -6.82 -5.82 -8.54
C LEU A 69 -7.57 -4.57 -8.06
N ASP A 70 -7.56 -3.51 -8.87
CA ASP A 70 -8.24 -2.24 -8.54
C ASP A 70 -9.74 -2.45 -8.29
N LEU A 71 -10.38 -3.37 -9.03
CA LEU A 71 -11.78 -3.71 -8.86
C LEU A 71 -12.01 -4.54 -7.59
N LEU A 72 -11.16 -5.52 -7.31
CA LEU A 72 -11.25 -6.33 -6.08
C LEU A 72 -11.12 -5.44 -4.85
N GLU A 73 -10.16 -4.52 -4.84
CA GLU A 73 -10.01 -3.53 -3.77
C GLU A 73 -11.28 -2.66 -3.67
N GLU A 74 -11.74 -2.08 -4.76
CA GLU A 74 -12.94 -1.22 -4.77
C GLU A 74 -14.18 -1.95 -4.25
N VAL A 75 -14.39 -3.21 -4.66
CA VAL A 75 -15.52 -4.03 -4.21
C VAL A 75 -15.41 -4.40 -2.74
N ALA A 76 -14.23 -4.82 -2.29
CA ALA A 76 -13.97 -5.16 -0.89
C ALA A 76 -14.24 -3.96 0.02
N HIS A 77 -13.73 -2.78 -0.34
CA HIS A 77 -13.95 -1.55 0.40
C HIS A 77 -15.41 -1.10 0.31
N GLY A 78 -15.99 -1.07 -0.89
CA GLY A 78 -17.35 -0.63 -1.18
C GLY A 78 -18.43 -1.37 -0.37
N LEU A 79 -18.28 -2.69 -0.25
CA LEU A 79 -19.25 -3.57 0.41
C LEU A 79 -18.77 -4.11 1.75
N HIS A 80 -17.63 -3.60 2.23
CA HIS A 80 -17.07 -3.91 3.55
C HIS A 80 -16.87 -5.40 3.79
N ILE A 81 -16.28 -6.08 2.81
CA ILE A 81 -16.00 -7.52 2.88
C ILE A 81 -14.74 -7.72 3.74
N ARG A 82 -14.84 -8.43 4.87
CA ARG A 82 -13.69 -8.63 5.79
C ARG A 82 -13.08 -10.03 5.75
N GLY A 83 -13.84 -11.02 5.27
CA GLY A 83 -13.50 -12.43 5.43
C GLY A 83 -14.45 -13.14 6.41
N GLY A 84 -14.26 -14.44 6.55
CA GLY A 84 -15.04 -15.33 7.40
C GLY A 84 -16.11 -16.14 6.65
N PRO A 85 -16.98 -16.87 7.39
CA PRO A 85 -17.87 -17.89 6.83
C PRO A 85 -18.79 -17.41 5.69
N HIS A 86 -19.17 -16.12 5.69
CA HIS A 86 -20.08 -15.55 4.69
C HIS A 86 -19.38 -14.64 3.68
N ALA A 87 -18.05 -14.62 3.63
CA ALA A 87 -17.33 -13.72 2.72
C ALA A 87 -17.48 -14.15 1.25
N MET A 88 -17.49 -15.45 0.96
CA MET A 88 -17.73 -15.96 -0.40
C MET A 88 -19.08 -15.46 -0.95
N SER A 89 -20.17 -15.58 -0.20
CA SER A 89 -21.49 -15.11 -0.67
C SER A 89 -21.53 -13.60 -0.87
N GLN A 90 -20.81 -12.82 -0.04
CA GLN A 90 -20.66 -11.38 -0.21
C GLN A 90 -19.93 -11.03 -1.50
N TRP A 91 -18.81 -11.71 -1.80
CA TRP A 91 -18.07 -11.53 -3.04
C TRP A 91 -18.90 -11.87 -4.28
N LEU A 92 -19.60 -13.01 -4.26
CA LEU A 92 -20.42 -13.44 -5.39
C LEU A 92 -21.55 -12.45 -5.65
N ARG A 93 -22.27 -12.03 -4.60
CA ARG A 93 -23.32 -11.00 -4.71
C ARG A 93 -22.74 -9.71 -5.28
N ALA A 94 -21.66 -9.23 -4.68
CA ALA A 94 -20.99 -7.99 -5.09
C ALA A 94 -20.60 -7.96 -6.57
N LEU A 95 -19.96 -9.02 -7.04
CA LEU A 95 -19.46 -9.11 -8.41
C LEU A 95 -20.58 -9.39 -9.42
N SER A 96 -21.67 -10.02 -8.99
CA SER A 96 -22.85 -10.30 -9.83
C SER A 96 -23.71 -9.06 -10.13
N GLU A 97 -23.63 -8.02 -9.29
CA GLU A 97 -24.38 -6.78 -9.50
C GLU A 97 -23.84 -5.98 -10.70
N ALA A 98 -24.75 -5.49 -11.54
CA ALA A 98 -24.46 -4.76 -12.78
C ALA A 98 -24.04 -3.31 -12.54
N ARG A 99 -23.01 -3.08 -11.71
CA ARG A 99 -22.44 -1.74 -11.44
C ARG A 99 -21.26 -1.50 -12.39
N PHE A 100 -21.51 -0.83 -13.52
CA PHE A 100 -20.50 -0.59 -14.57
C PHE A 100 -20.04 0.85 -14.69
N GLU A 101 -20.69 1.76 -13.99
CA GLU A 101 -20.34 3.18 -14.01
C GLU A 101 -19.06 3.40 -13.20
N HIS A 102 -18.09 4.06 -13.81
CA HIS A 102 -16.85 4.44 -13.16
C HIS A 102 -16.31 5.73 -13.81
N PRO A 103 -15.86 6.73 -13.04
CA PRO A 103 -15.49 8.04 -13.60
C PRO A 103 -14.33 8.01 -14.60
N TRP A 104 -13.49 6.98 -14.53
CA TRP A 104 -12.19 6.95 -15.20
C TRP A 104 -12.01 5.79 -16.18
N ILE A 105 -12.96 4.85 -16.20
CA ILE A 105 -12.88 3.61 -16.99
C ILE A 105 -14.12 3.57 -17.90
N PRO A 106 -13.96 3.44 -19.23
CA PRO A 106 -15.07 3.25 -20.15
C PRO A 106 -16.00 2.13 -19.69
N ILE A 107 -17.31 2.30 -19.85
CA ILE A 107 -18.32 1.34 -19.38
C ILE A 107 -18.08 -0.08 -19.91
N GLU A 108 -17.64 -0.22 -21.16
CA GLU A 108 -17.35 -1.53 -21.77
C GLU A 108 -16.11 -2.19 -21.18
N GLU A 109 -15.05 -1.42 -20.92
CA GLU A 109 -13.84 -1.92 -20.24
C GLU A 109 -14.19 -2.36 -18.80
N ARG A 110 -15.08 -1.60 -18.14
CA ARG A 110 -15.54 -1.92 -16.80
C ARG A 110 -16.44 -3.16 -16.75
N ARG A 111 -17.33 -3.32 -17.75
CA ARG A 111 -18.16 -4.53 -17.95
C ARG A 111 -17.29 -5.76 -18.09
N GLN A 112 -16.29 -5.70 -18.97
CA GLN A 112 -15.32 -6.77 -19.14
C GLN A 112 -14.59 -7.07 -17.84
N ALA A 113 -13.98 -6.08 -17.20
CA ALA A 113 -13.19 -6.30 -15.99
C ALA A 113 -14.00 -6.93 -14.85
N ARG A 114 -15.26 -6.54 -14.69
CA ARG A 114 -16.14 -7.06 -13.65
C ARG A 114 -16.53 -8.51 -13.89
N GLU A 115 -16.92 -8.85 -15.11
CA GLU A 115 -17.29 -10.23 -15.44
C GLU A 115 -16.08 -11.17 -15.46
N GLU A 116 -14.92 -10.72 -15.97
CA GLU A 116 -13.68 -11.49 -15.92
C GLU A 116 -13.24 -11.79 -14.47
N THR A 117 -13.39 -10.82 -13.56
CA THR A 117 -13.07 -10.98 -12.14
C THR A 117 -14.06 -11.91 -11.43
N GLN A 118 -15.36 -11.76 -11.71
CA GLN A 118 -16.40 -12.69 -11.22
C GLN A 118 -16.09 -14.12 -11.67
N TRP A 119 -15.77 -14.29 -12.95
CA TRP A 119 -15.48 -15.58 -13.55
C TRP A 119 -14.20 -16.20 -12.96
N TRP A 120 -13.14 -15.41 -12.77
CA TRP A 120 -11.92 -15.84 -12.11
C TRP A 120 -12.18 -16.37 -10.69
N LEU A 121 -12.92 -15.62 -9.88
CA LEU A 121 -13.23 -16.00 -8.50
C LEU A 121 -14.03 -17.31 -8.46
N LEU A 122 -15.01 -17.46 -9.36
CA LEU A 122 -15.80 -18.67 -9.51
C LEU A 122 -14.97 -19.87 -9.93
N CYS A 123 -14.08 -19.71 -10.92
CA CYS A 123 -13.18 -20.78 -11.35
C CYS A 123 -12.25 -21.22 -10.21
N MET A 124 -11.71 -20.27 -9.45
CA MET A 124 -10.85 -20.55 -8.29
C MET A 124 -11.63 -21.29 -7.19
N ALA A 125 -12.80 -20.79 -6.78
CA ALA A 125 -13.63 -21.44 -5.77
C ALA A 125 -14.06 -22.86 -6.20
N ASN A 126 -14.42 -23.02 -7.47
CA ASN A 126 -14.81 -24.31 -8.03
C ASN A 126 -13.65 -25.32 -8.08
N ARG A 127 -12.42 -24.88 -8.40
CA ARG A 127 -11.21 -25.73 -8.31
C ARG A 127 -10.85 -26.09 -6.89
N LEU A 128 -11.10 -25.22 -5.92
CA LEU A 128 -10.78 -25.44 -4.52
C LEU A 128 -11.86 -26.20 -3.75
N SER A 129 -12.92 -26.67 -4.40
CA SER A 129 -14.09 -27.30 -3.74
C SER A 129 -13.77 -28.30 -2.61
N PRO A 130 -12.79 -29.24 -2.73
CA PRO A 130 -12.46 -30.17 -1.64
C PRO A 130 -11.90 -29.49 -0.38
N TRP A 131 -11.36 -28.28 -0.53
CA TRP A 131 -10.71 -27.48 0.50
C TRP A 131 -11.60 -26.38 1.08
N LEU A 132 -12.85 -26.24 0.63
CA LEU A 132 -13.75 -25.18 1.09
C LEU A 132 -14.56 -25.61 2.32
N ASP A 133 -14.95 -24.64 3.15
CA ASP A 133 -15.89 -24.85 4.24
C ASP A 133 -17.34 -24.99 3.73
N GLU A 134 -18.23 -25.49 4.60
CA GLU A 134 -19.64 -25.72 4.25
C GLU A 134 -20.34 -24.44 3.80
N TYR A 135 -20.01 -23.30 4.41
CA TYR A 135 -20.60 -22.01 4.06
C TYR A 135 -20.22 -21.58 2.63
N SER A 136 -18.95 -21.67 2.25
CA SER A 136 -18.49 -21.35 0.89
C SER A 136 -19.10 -22.30 -0.14
N LEU A 137 -19.18 -23.60 0.17
CA LEU A 137 -19.82 -24.59 -0.71
C LEU A 137 -21.31 -24.28 -0.90
N SER A 138 -22.02 -23.91 0.17
CA SER A 138 -23.42 -23.53 0.09
C SER A 138 -23.63 -22.27 -0.77
N ALA A 139 -22.70 -21.32 -0.73
CA ALA A 139 -22.76 -20.11 -1.54
C ALA A 139 -22.60 -20.41 -3.04
N LEU A 140 -21.81 -21.43 -3.41
CA LEU A 140 -21.64 -21.88 -4.80
C LEU A 140 -22.81 -22.72 -5.33
N GLN A 141 -23.70 -23.18 -4.46
CA GLN A 141 -24.88 -23.97 -4.82
C GLN A 141 -26.16 -23.13 -4.96
N ARG A 142 -26.13 -21.85 -4.54
CA ARG A 142 -27.27 -20.93 -4.63
C ARG A 142 -27.30 -20.25 -6.00
N ASP A 143 -28.48 -20.32 -6.64
CA ASP A 143 -28.84 -19.69 -7.92
C ASP A 143 -27.96 -20.03 -9.13
N GLU A 144 -28.47 -19.76 -10.34
CA GLU A 144 -27.65 -19.82 -11.54
C GLU A 144 -26.61 -18.69 -11.48
N LEU A 145 -25.32 -19.06 -11.42
CA LEU A 145 -24.20 -18.12 -11.38
C LEU A 145 -24.01 -17.49 -12.77
N LEU A 146 -24.84 -16.47 -13.05
CA LEU A 146 -24.82 -15.72 -14.30
C LEU A 146 -23.73 -14.64 -14.28
N GLY A 147 -23.11 -14.41 -15.45
CA GLY A 147 -22.19 -13.30 -15.67
C GLY A 147 -22.90 -11.96 -15.52
N CYS A 148 -22.27 -11.00 -14.83
CA CYS A 148 -22.91 -9.74 -14.47
C CYS A 148 -23.27 -8.86 -15.68
N ALA A 149 -22.48 -8.90 -16.77
CA ALA A 149 -22.75 -8.14 -18.00
C ALA A 149 -23.45 -8.99 -19.07
N SER A 150 -23.03 -10.23 -19.30
CA SER A 150 -23.60 -11.12 -20.33
C SER A 150 -24.94 -11.74 -19.94
N ARG A 151 -25.21 -11.86 -18.63
CA ARG A 151 -26.35 -12.61 -18.06
C ARG A 151 -26.43 -14.06 -18.54
N GLN A 152 -25.31 -14.64 -18.97
CA GLN A 152 -25.19 -16.05 -19.35
C GLN A 152 -24.49 -16.84 -18.25
N THR A 153 -24.72 -18.16 -18.20
CA THR A 153 -24.00 -19.05 -17.29
C THR A 153 -22.52 -19.09 -17.66
N LEU A 154 -21.65 -18.72 -16.72
CA LEU A 154 -20.21 -18.71 -16.94
C LEU A 154 -19.65 -20.15 -16.96
N PRO A 155 -18.77 -20.49 -17.91
CA PRO A 155 -18.23 -21.84 -18.01
C PRO A 155 -17.19 -22.08 -16.92
N LEU A 156 -17.43 -23.06 -16.05
CA LEU A 156 -16.54 -23.40 -14.94
C LEU A 156 -15.70 -24.65 -15.26
N PRO A 157 -14.49 -24.77 -14.69
CA PRO A 157 -13.68 -25.98 -14.82
C PRO A 157 -14.36 -27.19 -14.13
N SER A 158 -13.85 -28.40 -14.38
CA SER A 158 -14.30 -29.58 -13.63
C SER A 158 -13.95 -29.45 -12.14
N LYS A 159 -14.92 -29.79 -11.27
CA LYS A 159 -14.70 -29.90 -9.83
C LYS A 159 -13.83 -31.13 -9.55
N ALA A 160 -12.83 -30.96 -8.68
CA ALA A 160 -12.12 -32.09 -8.10
C ALA A 160 -13.05 -32.82 -7.12
N THR A 161 -13.06 -34.15 -7.15
CA THR A 161 -13.93 -34.94 -6.29
C THR A 161 -13.40 -35.07 -4.86
N ASN A 162 -12.09 -35.15 -4.69
CA ASN A 162 -11.42 -35.24 -3.41
C ASN A 162 -10.03 -34.59 -3.44
N ILE A 163 -9.34 -34.58 -2.29
CA ILE A 163 -8.01 -33.96 -2.13
C ILE A 163 -6.96 -34.61 -3.05
N ILE A 164 -7.01 -35.93 -3.23
CA ILE A 164 -6.01 -36.68 -4.00
C ILE A 164 -6.15 -36.40 -5.49
N ASP A 165 -7.38 -36.37 -5.99
CA ASP A 165 -7.72 -35.94 -7.34
C ASP A 165 -7.28 -34.48 -7.57
N TRP A 166 -7.49 -33.62 -6.58
CA TRP A 166 -7.04 -32.23 -6.63
C TRP A 166 -5.51 -32.12 -6.78
N PHE A 167 -4.72 -32.80 -5.95
CA PHE A 167 -3.25 -32.78 -6.07
C PHE A 167 -2.75 -33.39 -7.38
N SER A 168 -3.41 -34.43 -7.88
CA SER A 168 -3.08 -35.04 -9.16
C SER A 168 -3.32 -34.05 -10.30
N SER A 169 -4.41 -33.29 -10.25
CA SER A 169 -4.72 -32.23 -11.21
C SER A 169 -3.74 -31.05 -11.11
N LEU A 170 -3.29 -30.70 -9.90
CA LEU A 170 -2.34 -29.61 -9.67
C LEU A 170 -1.04 -29.80 -10.45
N ILE A 171 -0.53 -31.04 -10.54
CA ILE A 171 0.70 -31.36 -11.29
C ILE A 171 0.58 -30.94 -12.76
N HIS A 172 -0.57 -31.22 -13.37
CA HIS A 172 -0.83 -30.92 -14.77
C HIS A 172 -0.87 -29.42 -15.04
N TRP A 173 -1.46 -28.67 -14.11
CA TRP A 173 -1.72 -27.25 -14.29
C TRP A 173 -0.67 -26.33 -13.67
N THR A 174 0.34 -26.85 -12.98
CA THR A 174 1.43 -26.04 -12.42
C THR A 174 2.28 -25.44 -13.55
N ASP A 175 2.59 -24.15 -13.49
CA ASP A 175 3.52 -23.51 -14.42
C ASP A 175 4.98 -23.83 -14.04
N TRP A 176 5.45 -24.98 -14.53
CA TRP A 176 6.82 -25.45 -14.29
C TRP A 176 7.89 -24.51 -14.87
N GLN A 177 7.58 -23.78 -15.95
CA GLN A 177 8.54 -22.88 -16.58
C GLN A 177 8.81 -21.67 -15.70
N GLN A 178 7.74 -21.08 -15.13
CA GLN A 178 7.85 -19.99 -14.17
C GLN A 178 8.67 -20.40 -12.94
N ILE A 179 8.38 -21.56 -12.34
CA ILE A 179 9.08 -22.05 -11.15
C ILE A 179 10.57 -22.30 -11.43
N LEU A 180 10.90 -22.98 -12.53
CA LEU A 180 12.28 -23.30 -12.91
C LEU A 180 13.11 -22.03 -13.20
N SER A 181 12.49 -20.98 -13.73
CA SER A 181 13.17 -19.71 -13.98
C SER A 181 13.49 -18.94 -12.71
N ALA A 182 12.65 -19.03 -11.68
CA ALA A 182 12.81 -18.29 -10.43
C ALA A 182 13.76 -18.99 -9.46
N ASN A 183 13.52 -20.27 -9.17
CA ASN A 183 14.35 -21.06 -8.26
C ASN A 183 14.16 -22.58 -8.48
N PRO A 184 15.07 -23.25 -9.21
CA PRO A 184 15.00 -24.69 -9.47
C PRO A 184 14.94 -25.58 -8.22
N ALA A 185 15.47 -25.11 -7.07
CA ALA A 185 15.49 -25.89 -5.82
C ALA A 185 14.08 -26.10 -5.23
N GLU A 186 13.14 -25.20 -5.52
CA GLU A 186 11.75 -25.26 -5.03
C GLU A 186 10.96 -26.44 -5.62
N VAL A 187 11.35 -26.90 -6.82
CA VAL A 187 10.72 -28.06 -7.49
C VAL A 187 10.88 -29.32 -6.65
N GLY A 188 12.04 -29.50 -5.99
CA GLY A 188 12.31 -30.63 -5.12
C GLY A 188 11.41 -30.67 -3.89
N ALA A 189 11.09 -29.50 -3.33
CA ALA A 189 10.15 -29.36 -2.22
C ALA A 189 8.75 -29.80 -2.66
N LEU A 190 8.19 -29.17 -3.71
CA LEU A 190 6.85 -29.48 -4.20
C LEU A 190 6.71 -30.96 -4.58
N ARG A 191 7.70 -31.55 -5.25
CA ARG A 191 7.71 -32.98 -5.56
C ARG A 191 7.69 -33.86 -4.31
N SER A 192 8.47 -33.52 -3.28
CA SER A 192 8.48 -34.28 -2.02
C SER A 192 7.11 -34.25 -1.33
N LEU A 193 6.41 -33.11 -1.38
CA LEU A 193 5.05 -32.98 -0.88
C LEU A 193 4.07 -33.85 -1.67
N LEU A 194 4.09 -33.76 -3.00
CA LEU A 194 3.23 -34.56 -3.88
C LEU A 194 3.43 -36.06 -3.66
N ASP A 195 4.68 -36.51 -3.61
CA ASP A 195 5.02 -37.91 -3.36
C ASP A 195 4.58 -38.34 -1.95
N ALA A 196 4.65 -37.46 -0.95
CA ALA A 196 4.19 -37.75 0.40
C ALA A 196 2.68 -37.89 0.47
N VAL A 197 1.92 -36.99 -0.16
CA VAL A 197 0.45 -37.09 -0.25
C VAL A 197 0.04 -38.39 -0.95
N ALA A 198 0.67 -38.72 -2.08
CA ALA A 198 0.39 -39.96 -2.80
C ALA A 198 0.72 -41.23 -1.98
N ARG A 199 1.83 -41.22 -1.21
CA ARG A 199 2.15 -42.32 -0.28
C ARG A 199 1.15 -42.42 0.85
N SER A 200 0.76 -41.30 1.45
CA SER A 200 -0.22 -41.26 2.54
C SER A 200 -1.56 -41.81 2.08
N ALA A 201 -2.04 -41.46 0.89
CA ALA A 201 -3.26 -41.99 0.31
C ALA A 201 -3.23 -43.53 0.15
N ASN A 202 -2.10 -44.08 -0.27
CA ASN A 202 -1.93 -45.54 -0.40
C ASN A 202 -1.92 -46.28 0.95
N ILE A 203 -1.45 -45.62 2.02
CA ILE A 203 -1.35 -46.22 3.36
C ILE A 203 -2.68 -46.07 4.12
N LEU A 204 -3.34 -44.92 3.96
CA LEU A 204 -4.55 -44.55 4.68
C LEU A 204 -5.62 -44.07 3.70
N PRO A 205 -6.46 -44.99 3.17
CA PRO A 205 -7.50 -44.65 2.19
C PRO A 205 -8.52 -43.63 2.69
N SER A 206 -8.74 -43.52 4.02
CA SER A 206 -9.66 -42.54 4.61
C SER A 206 -9.25 -41.08 4.40
N ILE A 207 -8.03 -40.81 3.91
CA ILE A 207 -7.62 -39.46 3.51
C ILE A 207 -8.50 -38.91 2.39
N GLU A 208 -9.06 -39.78 1.52
CA GLU A 208 -9.94 -39.37 0.44
C GLU A 208 -11.30 -38.84 0.91
N GLU A 209 -11.71 -39.17 2.14
CA GLU A 209 -12.98 -38.73 2.73
C GLU A 209 -12.87 -37.38 3.45
N LEU A 210 -11.64 -36.88 3.68
CA LEU A 210 -11.41 -35.61 4.35
C LEU A 210 -11.83 -34.44 3.45
N SER A 211 -12.38 -33.40 4.07
CA SER A 211 -12.75 -32.16 3.38
C SER A 211 -12.56 -30.94 4.28
N GLY A 212 -12.47 -29.76 3.66
CA GLY A 212 -12.42 -28.48 4.38
C GLY A 212 -11.26 -28.40 5.38
N ILE A 213 -11.59 -28.19 6.66
CA ILE A 213 -10.56 -27.99 7.71
C ILE A 213 -9.80 -29.28 8.06
N GLU A 214 -10.47 -30.43 8.03
CA GLU A 214 -9.85 -31.73 8.35
C GLU A 214 -8.80 -32.10 7.29
N ALA A 215 -9.12 -31.80 6.02
CA ALA A 215 -8.20 -31.94 4.89
C ALA A 215 -6.94 -31.09 5.07
N LYS A 216 -7.13 -29.83 5.48
CA LYS A 216 -6.06 -28.87 5.72
C LYS A 216 -5.16 -29.32 6.86
N ASP A 217 -5.74 -29.71 7.99
CA ASP A 217 -4.97 -30.15 9.16
C ASP A 217 -4.15 -31.40 8.83
N ALA A 218 -4.72 -32.36 8.09
CA ALA A 218 -4.00 -33.52 7.59
C ALA A 218 -2.81 -33.13 6.70
N LEU A 219 -2.98 -32.15 5.80
CA LEU A 219 -1.89 -31.68 4.96
C LEU A 219 -0.79 -30.97 5.76
N ILE A 220 -1.16 -30.13 6.74
CA ILE A 220 -0.20 -29.47 7.62
C ILE A 220 0.64 -30.52 8.35
N CYS A 221 0.02 -31.57 8.89
CA CYS A 221 0.74 -32.68 9.51
C CYS A 221 1.71 -33.37 8.54
N ILE A 222 1.33 -33.56 7.27
CA ILE A 222 2.23 -34.11 6.24
C ILE A 222 3.41 -33.16 6.00
N MET A 223 3.16 -31.86 5.86
CA MET A 223 4.19 -30.84 5.60
C MET A 223 5.17 -30.74 6.78
N GLU A 224 4.69 -30.76 8.02
CA GLU A 224 5.53 -30.75 9.23
C GLU A 224 6.47 -31.97 9.31
N GLY A 225 6.05 -33.11 8.76
CA GLY A 225 6.87 -34.32 8.66
C GLY A 225 7.92 -34.31 7.54
N LEU A 226 7.91 -33.31 6.66
CA LEU A 226 8.79 -33.25 5.48
C LEU A 226 9.95 -32.27 5.65
N SER A 227 11.09 -32.68 5.12
CA SER A 227 12.32 -31.91 5.10
C SER A 227 12.65 -31.49 3.67
N LEU A 228 13.21 -30.29 3.50
CA LEU A 228 13.71 -29.87 2.19
C LEU A 228 14.81 -30.83 1.72
N PRO A 229 14.80 -31.23 0.44
CA PRO A 229 15.90 -32.00 -0.12
C PRO A 229 17.16 -31.13 -0.08
N SER A 230 18.11 -31.49 0.78
CA SER A 230 19.41 -30.82 0.83
C SER A 230 20.06 -30.92 -0.55
N PRO A 231 20.41 -29.79 -1.21
CA PRO A 231 21.16 -29.85 -2.45
C PRO A 231 22.47 -30.59 -2.15
N ARG A 232 22.69 -31.72 -2.84
CA ARG A 232 23.98 -32.40 -2.75
C ARG A 232 25.01 -31.45 -3.33
N ILE A 233 25.88 -30.91 -2.48
CA ILE A 233 27.11 -30.25 -2.94
C ILE A 233 28.05 -31.39 -3.32
N GLU A 234 27.85 -31.95 -4.50
CA GLU A 234 28.80 -32.87 -5.13
C GLU A 234 29.68 -32.04 -6.06
N ASP A 235 30.88 -31.70 -5.58
CA ASP A 235 32.00 -31.32 -6.44
C ASP A 235 32.76 -32.61 -6.79
N ALA A 236 33.43 -32.67 -7.95
CA ALA A 236 34.21 -33.84 -8.35
C ALA A 236 35.29 -34.23 -7.32
N LEU A 237 35.75 -33.26 -6.52
CA LEU A 237 36.84 -33.43 -5.54
C LEU A 237 36.38 -33.33 -4.08
N LEU A 238 35.11 -33.00 -3.79
CA LEU A 238 34.61 -32.81 -2.42
C LEU A 238 33.22 -33.44 -2.24
N ARG A 239 33.09 -34.31 -1.22
CA ARG A 239 31.82 -34.90 -0.79
C ARG A 239 31.57 -34.61 0.69
N VAL A 240 30.39 -34.06 1.00
CA VAL A 240 29.94 -33.85 2.38
C VAL A 240 28.87 -34.89 2.71
N LEU A 241 29.21 -35.84 3.57
CA LEU A 241 28.38 -37.02 3.87
C LEU A 241 28.15 -37.16 5.38
N THR A 242 27.02 -37.75 5.77
CA THR A 242 26.85 -38.27 7.14
C THR A 242 27.72 -39.52 7.34
N PRO A 243 28.06 -39.90 8.59
CA PRO A 243 28.84 -41.13 8.83
C PRO A 243 28.20 -42.39 8.20
N SER A 244 26.86 -42.48 8.19
CA SER A 244 26.15 -43.59 7.56
C SER A 244 26.23 -43.58 6.03
N GLN A 245 26.23 -42.39 5.41
CA GLN A 245 26.36 -42.23 3.96
C GLN A 245 27.80 -42.50 3.48
N ALA A 246 28.80 -42.21 4.33
CA ALA A 246 30.21 -42.43 4.01
C ALA A 246 30.61 -43.91 4.02
N LEU A 247 29.75 -44.82 4.51
CA LEU A 247 30.04 -46.24 4.57
C LEU A 247 30.39 -46.80 3.19
N GLY A 248 31.58 -47.37 3.05
CA GLY A 248 32.06 -47.97 1.80
C GLY A 248 32.58 -46.98 0.76
N CYS A 249 32.70 -45.69 1.11
CA CYS A 249 33.44 -44.71 0.30
C CYS A 249 34.95 -44.86 0.51
N ASP A 250 35.74 -44.37 -0.44
CA ASP A 250 37.19 -44.15 -0.35
C ASP A 250 37.51 -42.64 -0.47
N ALA A 251 38.59 -42.19 0.16
CA ALA A 251 39.05 -40.80 0.06
C ALA A 251 40.56 -40.68 0.27
N ASP A 252 41.21 -39.71 -0.36
CA ASP A 252 42.61 -39.38 -0.05
C ASP A 252 42.72 -38.69 1.32
N LEU A 253 41.76 -37.79 1.61
CA LEU A 253 41.66 -37.02 2.85
C LEU A 253 40.23 -37.11 3.41
N LEU A 254 40.10 -37.54 4.67
CA LEU A 254 38.85 -37.46 5.42
C LEU A 254 38.91 -36.33 6.45
N ILE A 255 37.90 -35.46 6.45
CA ILE A 255 37.70 -34.48 7.53
C ILE A 255 36.49 -34.90 8.35
N LEU A 256 36.74 -35.37 9.58
CA LEU A 256 35.70 -35.79 10.51
C LEU A 256 35.34 -34.64 11.46
N CYS A 257 34.09 -34.18 11.37
CA CYS A 257 33.51 -33.13 12.22
C CYS A 257 32.49 -33.74 13.18
N GLY A 258 32.29 -33.11 14.36
CA GLY A 258 31.18 -33.47 15.25
C GLY A 258 31.41 -34.73 16.07
N THR A 259 32.57 -34.83 16.72
CA THR A 259 32.93 -35.96 17.60
C THR A 259 32.34 -35.89 19.01
N SER A 260 31.44 -34.92 19.28
CA SER A 260 30.83 -34.74 20.60
C SER A 260 29.61 -35.65 20.83
N ALA A 261 29.24 -35.81 22.10
CA ALA A 261 28.04 -36.56 22.50
C ALA A 261 26.74 -35.95 21.94
N THR A 262 26.72 -34.64 21.72
CA THR A 262 25.58 -33.89 21.16
C THR A 262 25.48 -34.03 19.64
N ALA A 263 26.61 -34.03 18.93
CA ALA A 263 26.65 -34.12 17.48
C ALA A 263 26.40 -35.54 16.98
N TRP A 264 26.77 -36.55 17.78
CA TRP A 264 26.59 -37.96 17.45
C TRP A 264 25.90 -38.71 18.59
N PRO A 265 24.58 -38.50 18.76
CA PRO A 265 23.81 -39.10 19.85
C PRO A 265 23.75 -40.62 19.70
N VAL A 266 23.93 -41.31 20.83
CA VAL A 266 23.90 -42.78 20.92
C VAL A 266 22.69 -43.32 21.68
N SER A 267 21.70 -42.45 21.95
CA SER A 267 20.44 -42.84 22.57
C SER A 267 19.49 -43.53 21.58
N SER A 268 18.73 -44.51 22.08
CA SER A 268 17.65 -45.12 21.31
C SER A 268 16.46 -44.15 21.18
N PRO A 269 15.80 -44.05 20.01
CA PRO A 269 14.63 -43.20 19.84
C PRO A 269 13.50 -43.62 20.80
N ILE A 270 12.81 -42.62 21.37
CA ILE A 270 11.61 -42.84 22.17
C ILE A 270 10.47 -43.20 21.23
N VAL A 271 9.87 -44.37 21.43
CA VAL A 271 8.66 -44.77 20.70
C VAL A 271 7.46 -44.40 21.58
N PRO A 272 6.58 -43.48 21.15
CA PRO A 272 5.41 -43.10 21.93
C PRO A 272 4.58 -44.32 22.32
N TRP A 273 4.13 -44.35 23.58
CA TRP A 273 3.28 -45.42 24.15
C TRP A 273 3.90 -46.83 24.21
N MET A 274 5.21 -46.96 23.94
CA MET A 274 5.95 -48.21 24.15
C MET A 274 7.09 -48.00 25.14
N ASP A 275 7.07 -48.76 26.23
CA ASP A 275 8.15 -48.71 27.20
C ASP A 275 9.40 -49.46 26.72
N LEU A 276 10.45 -49.51 27.55
CA LEU A 276 11.68 -50.22 27.21
C LEU A 276 11.48 -51.74 27.12
N ASP A 277 10.60 -52.30 27.95
CA ASP A 277 10.41 -53.75 28.08
C ASP A 277 9.63 -54.29 26.86
N ASP A 278 8.60 -53.57 26.43
CA ASP A 278 7.83 -53.89 25.23
C ASP A 278 8.68 -53.78 23.96
N ARG A 279 9.54 -52.76 23.88
CA ARG A 279 10.51 -52.61 22.77
C ARG A 279 11.48 -53.79 22.69
N LEU A 280 12.00 -54.24 23.82
CA LEU A 280 12.90 -55.39 23.88
C LEU A 280 12.19 -56.69 23.49
N LYS A 281 10.97 -56.93 24.00
CA LYS A 281 10.15 -58.12 23.68
C LYS A 281 9.80 -58.22 22.20
N LEU A 282 9.43 -57.09 21.59
CA LEU A 282 9.04 -57.01 20.18
C LEU A 282 10.24 -56.91 19.23
N GLY A 283 11.46 -56.77 19.75
CA GLY A 283 12.67 -56.60 18.95
C GLY A 283 12.75 -55.27 18.20
N VAL A 284 11.96 -54.27 18.60
CA VAL A 284 11.87 -52.96 17.96
C VAL A 284 12.82 -51.98 18.66
N ALA A 285 13.72 -51.35 17.91
CA ALA A 285 14.64 -50.31 18.40
C ALA A 285 15.48 -50.69 19.65
N ARG A 286 16.27 -51.78 19.54
CA ARG A 286 17.16 -52.25 20.63
C ARG A 286 18.00 -51.12 21.21
N PRO A 287 18.15 -51.02 22.55
CA PRO A 287 18.83 -49.90 23.20
C PRO A 287 20.30 -49.73 22.82
N ASP A 288 20.98 -50.83 22.49
CA ASP A 288 22.40 -50.86 22.12
C ASP A 288 22.66 -50.65 20.61
N ALA A 289 21.61 -50.68 19.77
CA ALA A 289 21.75 -50.67 18.31
C ALA A 289 22.45 -49.41 17.80
N VAL A 290 22.06 -48.24 18.33
CA VAL A 290 22.64 -46.95 17.93
C VAL A 290 24.12 -46.89 18.31
N MET A 291 24.48 -47.30 19.53
CA MET A 291 25.87 -47.34 19.98
C MET A 291 26.74 -48.30 19.14
N ARG A 292 26.23 -49.48 18.81
CA ARG A 292 26.93 -50.45 17.94
C ARG A 292 27.13 -49.91 16.53
N SER A 293 26.11 -49.27 15.98
CA SER A 293 26.19 -48.60 14.68
C SER A 293 27.24 -47.50 14.70
N SER A 294 27.22 -46.61 15.70
CA SER A 294 28.21 -45.53 15.83
C SER A 294 29.65 -46.04 15.93
N ARG A 295 29.91 -47.09 16.73
CA ARG A 295 31.24 -47.74 16.80
C ARG A 295 31.69 -48.29 15.44
N HIS A 296 30.79 -48.91 14.70
CA HIS A 296 31.09 -49.46 13.38
C HIS A 296 31.42 -48.34 12.39
N LEU A 297 30.57 -47.31 12.34
CA LEU A 297 30.71 -46.18 11.42
C LEU A 297 32.01 -45.40 11.66
N ILE A 298 32.35 -45.07 12.91
CA ILE A 298 33.59 -44.31 13.17
C ILE A 298 34.85 -45.12 12.84
N ARG A 299 34.86 -46.43 13.14
CA ARG A 299 36.00 -47.30 12.78
C ARG A 299 36.14 -47.45 11.28
N ASN A 300 35.03 -47.51 10.55
CA ASN A 300 35.05 -47.51 9.09
C ASN A 300 35.61 -46.18 8.56
N ALA A 301 35.08 -45.04 9.04
CA ALA A 301 35.53 -43.72 8.62
C ALA A 301 37.04 -43.52 8.83
N LEU A 302 37.58 -43.91 9.99
CA LEU A 302 39.02 -43.80 10.26
C LEU A 302 39.91 -44.69 9.37
N ALA A 303 39.34 -45.72 8.73
CA ALA A 303 40.07 -46.63 7.85
C ALA A 303 39.91 -46.29 6.35
N VAL A 304 39.04 -45.33 6.01
CA VAL A 304 38.63 -45.01 4.64
C VAL A 304 39.64 -44.11 3.90
N ALA A 305 40.48 -43.37 4.62
CA ALA A 305 41.38 -42.38 4.03
C ALA A 305 42.85 -42.54 4.43
N ALA A 306 43.74 -42.08 3.56
CA ALA A 306 45.18 -42.06 3.80
C ALA A 306 45.57 -41.00 4.85
N GLU A 307 44.92 -39.83 4.81
CA GLU A 307 45.01 -38.79 5.83
C GLU A 307 43.63 -38.57 6.46
N VAL A 308 43.57 -38.47 7.80
CA VAL A 308 42.33 -38.19 8.54
C VAL A 308 42.56 -36.98 9.45
N LEU A 309 41.79 -35.92 9.20
CA LEU A 309 41.71 -34.76 10.08
C LEU A 309 40.48 -34.88 10.96
N ILE A 310 40.67 -34.75 12.27
CA ILE A 310 39.58 -34.83 13.24
C ILE A 310 39.45 -33.48 13.94
N LEU A 311 38.27 -32.88 13.81
CA LEU A 311 37.95 -31.61 14.46
C LEU A 311 37.36 -31.92 15.83
N ASP A 312 38.25 -32.14 16.80
CA ASP A 312 37.85 -32.53 18.14
C ASP A 312 37.32 -31.35 18.95
N THR A 313 36.05 -31.40 19.31
CA THR A 313 35.40 -30.38 20.14
C THR A 313 35.51 -30.67 21.64
N SER A 314 36.12 -31.80 22.03
CA SER A 314 36.25 -32.26 23.42
C SER A 314 37.06 -31.32 24.32
N ILE A 315 37.81 -30.40 23.72
CA ILE A 315 38.59 -29.35 24.41
C ILE A 315 37.66 -28.38 25.17
N ILE A 316 36.40 -28.27 24.76
CA ILE A 316 35.41 -27.41 25.42
C ILE A 316 34.68 -28.24 26.48
N GLU A 317 34.80 -27.86 27.75
CA GLU A 317 34.19 -28.59 28.88
C GLU A 317 32.67 -28.80 28.73
N SER A 318 31.97 -27.88 28.07
CA SER A 318 30.52 -27.97 27.83
C SER A 318 30.12 -28.91 26.69
N ASN A 319 31.06 -29.50 25.95
CA ASN A 319 30.78 -30.37 24.82
C ASN A 319 31.68 -31.63 24.82
N PRO A 320 31.44 -32.57 25.74
CA PRO A 320 32.29 -33.75 25.92
C PRO A 320 32.32 -34.64 24.66
N PRO A 321 33.39 -35.42 24.47
CA PRO A 321 33.49 -36.35 23.35
C PRO A 321 32.36 -37.38 23.43
N GLY A 322 31.82 -37.76 22.27
CA GLY A 322 30.86 -38.84 22.17
C GLY A 322 31.50 -40.15 22.60
N THR A 323 30.72 -41.06 23.18
CA THR A 323 31.24 -42.29 23.79
C THR A 323 32.10 -43.12 22.83
N HIS A 324 31.73 -43.18 21.56
CA HIS A 324 32.47 -43.90 20.51
C HIS A 324 33.83 -43.25 20.18
N TRP A 325 33.94 -41.92 20.29
CA TRP A 325 35.20 -41.19 20.12
C TRP A 325 36.06 -41.26 21.39
N ALA A 326 35.44 -41.16 22.56
CA ALA A 326 36.11 -41.31 23.86
C ALA A 326 36.80 -42.68 23.99
N GLU A 327 36.14 -43.76 23.56
CA GLU A 327 36.72 -45.11 23.52
C GLU A 327 38.00 -45.17 22.68
N ILE A 328 38.01 -44.50 21.52
CA ILE A 328 39.18 -44.45 20.63
C ILE A 328 40.31 -43.62 21.24
N LEU A 329 39.98 -42.48 21.86
CA LEU A 329 40.95 -41.65 22.57
C LEU A 329 41.61 -42.43 23.72
N ASP A 330 40.84 -43.24 24.45
CA ASP A 330 41.36 -44.08 25.53
C ASP A 330 42.22 -45.24 24.98
N GLU A 331 41.77 -45.93 23.92
CA GLU A 331 42.55 -46.98 23.24
C GLU A 331 43.91 -46.46 22.71
N ALA A 332 43.98 -45.22 22.25
CA ALA A 332 45.19 -44.64 21.67
C ALA A 332 46.30 -44.33 22.70
N GLY A 333 45.96 -44.11 23.97
CA GLY A 333 46.91 -43.69 25.01
C GLY A 333 47.39 -42.23 24.88
N LYS A 334 48.23 -41.76 25.81
CA LYS A 334 48.64 -40.33 25.90
C LYS A 334 49.67 -39.91 24.84
N GLU A 335 50.67 -40.73 24.57
CA GLU A 335 51.75 -40.40 23.62
C GLU A 335 51.24 -40.28 22.18
N LYS A 336 50.38 -41.22 21.76
CA LYS A 336 49.78 -41.20 20.41
C LYS A 336 48.82 -40.02 20.23
N ARG A 337 48.05 -39.68 21.27
CA ARG A 337 47.21 -38.47 21.30
C ARG A 337 48.03 -37.19 21.15
N GLN A 338 49.22 -37.10 21.75
CA GLN A 338 50.11 -35.95 21.56
C GLN A 338 50.63 -35.86 20.13
N GLN A 339 50.95 -36.99 19.50
CA GLN A 339 51.35 -37.02 18.08
C GLN A 339 50.21 -36.54 17.16
N TRP A 340 48.95 -36.88 17.47
CA TRP A 340 47.79 -36.41 16.71
C TRP A 340 47.55 -34.89 16.78
N LEU A 341 48.13 -34.21 17.76
CA LEU A 341 47.99 -32.76 17.92
C LEU A 341 48.98 -31.95 17.08
N SER A 342 49.88 -32.61 16.32
CA SER A 342 50.73 -31.91 15.35
C SER A 342 49.87 -31.26 14.26
N SER A 343 49.98 -29.95 14.11
CA SER A 343 49.21 -29.21 13.09
C SER A 343 49.66 -29.61 11.68
N PRO A 344 48.72 -29.77 10.72
CA PRO A 344 49.06 -30.01 9.33
C PRO A 344 49.91 -28.88 8.75
N THR A 345 50.89 -29.22 7.92
CA THR A 345 51.83 -28.24 7.34
C THR A 345 51.15 -27.21 6.45
N TYR A 346 50.04 -27.56 5.79
CA TYR A 346 49.27 -26.64 4.94
C TYR A 346 48.39 -25.63 5.72
N LEU A 347 48.26 -25.77 7.04
CA LEU A 347 47.61 -24.77 7.90
C LEU A 347 48.61 -23.82 8.58
N ILE A 348 49.91 -24.00 8.29
CA ILE A 348 51.00 -23.22 8.85
C ILE A 348 51.76 -22.56 7.70
N ASP A 349 51.91 -21.25 7.76
CA ASP A 349 52.75 -20.47 6.85
C ASP A 349 53.82 -19.74 7.66
N GLU A 350 55.09 -19.90 7.29
CA GLU A 350 56.27 -19.34 8.00
C GLU A 350 56.28 -19.56 9.54
N GLY A 351 55.71 -20.68 10.01
CA GLY A 351 55.63 -21.01 11.44
C GLY A 351 54.45 -20.37 12.18
N GLN A 352 53.55 -19.67 11.47
CA GLN A 352 52.31 -19.10 12.01
C GLN A 352 51.06 -19.76 11.39
N PRO A 353 49.92 -19.79 12.08
CA PRO A 353 48.66 -20.26 11.51
C PRO A 353 48.21 -19.35 10.36
N ILE A 354 47.68 -19.93 9.28
CA ILE A 354 47.09 -19.16 8.17
C ILE A 354 45.88 -18.33 8.64
N THR A 355 45.50 -17.31 7.85
CA THR A 355 44.39 -16.40 8.19
C THR A 355 43.10 -17.15 8.55
N GLY A 356 42.48 -16.75 9.67
CA GLY A 356 41.28 -17.40 10.20
C GLY A 356 41.54 -18.57 11.15
N TRP A 357 42.81 -18.87 11.46
CA TRP A 357 43.23 -19.88 12.44
C TRP A 357 44.14 -19.28 13.53
N LYS A 358 44.20 -19.91 14.70
CA LYS A 358 45.07 -19.51 15.82
C LYS A 358 45.66 -20.70 16.54
N TRP A 359 46.79 -20.50 17.21
CA TRP A 359 47.32 -21.45 18.17
C TRP A 359 46.42 -21.52 19.42
N VAL A 360 46.26 -22.73 19.95
CA VAL A 360 45.58 -22.99 21.22
C VAL A 360 46.53 -23.80 22.10
N GLU A 361 46.83 -23.26 23.28
CA GLU A 361 47.59 -23.98 24.30
C GLU A 361 46.64 -24.88 25.10
N LEU A 362 46.92 -26.18 25.09
CA LEU A 362 46.12 -27.20 25.77
C LEU A 362 46.76 -27.62 27.11
N SER A 363 48.08 -27.47 27.23
CA SER A 363 48.87 -27.66 28.46
C SER A 363 50.27 -27.04 28.31
N GLU A 364 51.11 -27.07 29.35
CA GLU A 364 52.48 -26.48 29.38
C GLU A 364 53.40 -26.94 28.21
N SER A 365 53.07 -28.03 27.53
CA SER A 365 53.88 -28.61 26.45
C SER A 365 53.11 -28.95 25.17
N ILE A 366 51.79 -28.71 25.12
CA ILE A 366 50.93 -29.13 24.00
C ILE A 366 50.27 -27.91 23.34
N ARG A 367 50.55 -27.73 22.04
CA ARG A 367 49.97 -26.68 21.19
C ARG A 367 49.18 -27.31 20.04
N GLY A 368 47.92 -26.91 19.89
CA GLY A 368 47.06 -27.26 18.75
C GLY A 368 46.66 -26.02 17.94
N ILE A 369 45.92 -26.20 16.86
CA ILE A 369 45.39 -25.11 16.02
C ILE A 369 43.85 -25.12 16.07
N ALA A 370 43.23 -23.95 16.14
CA ALA A 370 41.76 -23.81 16.11
C ALA A 370 41.33 -22.68 15.18
N SER A 371 40.14 -22.82 14.58
CA SER A 371 39.54 -21.78 13.77
C SER A 371 39.13 -20.58 14.63
N ALA A 372 39.51 -19.38 14.20
CA ALA A 372 39.18 -18.11 14.82
C ALA A 372 38.83 -17.08 13.72
N PRO A 373 37.66 -17.21 13.06
CA PRO A 373 37.22 -16.26 12.04
C PRO A 373 36.89 -14.89 12.64
N THR A 374 36.75 -14.83 13.97
CA THR A 374 36.57 -13.62 14.74
C THR A 374 37.57 -13.62 15.88
N THR A 375 38.38 -12.58 15.97
CA THR A 375 39.33 -12.34 17.08
C THR A 375 39.01 -11.02 17.75
N ILE A 376 39.27 -10.92 19.06
CA ILE A 376 39.23 -9.66 19.79
C ILE A 376 40.67 -9.29 20.08
N GLU A 377 41.13 -8.20 19.48
CA GLU A 377 42.47 -7.67 19.70
C GLU A 377 42.40 -6.50 20.69
N GLN A 378 43.24 -6.55 21.72
CA GLN A 378 43.39 -5.46 22.67
C GLN A 378 44.54 -4.56 22.21
N HIS A 379 44.22 -3.31 21.88
CA HIS A 379 45.24 -2.33 21.55
C HIS A 379 45.97 -1.85 22.82
N LYS A 380 47.19 -1.32 22.64
CA LYS A 380 48.05 -0.79 23.72
C LYS A 380 47.39 0.31 24.58
N ASN A 381 46.30 0.91 24.09
CA ASN A 381 45.49 1.92 24.78
C ASN A 381 44.32 1.33 25.62
N GLY A 382 44.18 0.00 25.68
CA GLY A 382 43.14 -0.68 26.44
C GLY A 382 41.82 -0.91 25.69
N ASN A 383 41.69 -0.42 24.45
CA ASN A 383 40.49 -0.64 23.64
C ASN A 383 40.51 -2.02 22.97
N PHE A 384 39.34 -2.65 22.90
CA PHE A 384 39.13 -3.94 22.24
C PHE A 384 38.54 -3.73 20.85
N ASN A 385 39.16 -4.30 19.83
CA ASN A 385 38.64 -4.31 18.47
C ASN A 385 38.23 -5.73 18.07
N LEU A 386 37.04 -5.84 17.48
CA LEU A 386 36.58 -7.07 16.85
C LEU A 386 37.19 -7.15 15.44
N CYS A 387 38.08 -8.11 15.21
CA CYS A 387 38.66 -8.41 13.91
C CYS A 387 37.92 -9.60 13.29
N ILE A 388 37.39 -9.43 12.07
CA ILE A 388 36.75 -10.51 11.31
C ILE A 388 37.71 -10.94 10.19
N ASN A 389 38.32 -12.11 10.39
CA ASN A 389 39.31 -12.73 9.51
C ASN A 389 38.75 -13.99 8.82
N GLY A 390 37.42 -14.12 8.74
CA GLY A 390 36.74 -15.21 8.05
C GLY A 390 36.81 -15.07 6.52
N THR A 391 36.72 -16.19 5.82
CA THR A 391 36.87 -16.25 4.35
C THR A 391 35.55 -16.16 3.58
N ARG A 392 34.39 -16.02 4.24
CA ARG A 392 33.09 -15.95 3.56
C ARG A 392 32.79 -14.54 3.03
N PHE A 393 31.94 -14.43 2.00
CA PHE A 393 31.48 -13.13 1.47
C PHE A 393 30.81 -12.25 2.54
N ARG A 394 30.02 -12.85 3.44
CA ARG A 394 29.44 -12.14 4.59
C ARG A 394 30.53 -11.63 5.54
N ASP A 395 31.55 -12.42 5.81
CA ASP A 395 32.64 -12.08 6.71
C ASP A 395 33.46 -10.92 6.10
N SER A 396 33.68 -10.94 4.79
CA SER A 396 34.26 -9.82 4.04
C SER A 396 33.39 -8.55 4.13
N ARG A 397 32.07 -8.64 3.94
CA ARG A 397 31.15 -7.49 4.10
C ARG A 397 31.15 -6.92 5.53
N GLN A 398 31.15 -7.78 6.55
CA GLN A 398 31.17 -7.36 7.94
C GLN A 398 32.53 -6.79 8.35
N SER A 399 33.63 -7.40 7.90
CA SER A 399 35.00 -6.90 8.08
C SER A 399 35.15 -5.52 7.43
N ASN A 400 34.69 -5.36 6.18
CA ASN A 400 34.64 -4.05 5.50
C ASN A 400 33.77 -3.04 6.25
N GLY A 401 32.62 -3.47 6.81
CA GLY A 401 31.77 -2.60 7.64
C GLY A 401 32.44 -2.13 8.94
N LEU A 402 33.16 -3.01 9.63
CA LEU A 402 33.93 -2.68 10.84
C LEU A 402 35.13 -1.79 10.52
N ALA A 403 35.85 -2.10 9.45
CA ALA A 403 36.94 -1.27 8.94
C ALA A 403 36.44 0.14 8.58
N ALA A 404 35.26 0.27 7.94
CA ALA A 404 34.62 1.56 7.66
C ALA A 404 34.33 2.35 8.94
N LEU A 405 33.78 1.71 9.99
CA LEU A 405 33.51 2.34 11.28
C LEU A 405 34.78 2.83 11.99
N GLN A 406 35.91 2.16 11.74
CA GLN A 406 37.22 2.52 12.28
C GLN A 406 38.02 3.49 11.37
N GLY A 407 37.43 3.93 10.25
CA GLY A 407 38.10 4.83 9.29
C GLY A 407 39.22 4.19 8.49
N GLN A 408 39.26 2.85 8.39
CA GLN A 408 40.24 2.10 7.61
C GLN A 408 39.78 1.93 6.16
N GLN A 409 40.72 1.59 5.26
CA GLN A 409 40.43 1.34 3.85
C GLN A 409 39.61 0.05 3.70
N THR A 410 38.54 0.09 2.91
CA THR A 410 37.58 -1.03 2.75
C THR A 410 37.56 -1.55 1.32
N GLY A 411 37.17 -2.82 1.13
CA GLY A 411 36.84 -3.38 -0.19
C GLY A 411 35.54 -2.80 -0.78
N GLU A 412 35.02 -3.37 -1.88
CA GLU A 412 33.78 -2.89 -2.54
C GLU A 412 32.56 -2.92 -1.60
N VAL A 413 32.29 -1.79 -0.95
CA VAL A 413 30.98 -1.48 -0.38
C VAL A 413 30.18 -0.82 -1.49
N VAL A 414 28.98 -1.34 -1.79
CA VAL A 414 28.05 -0.67 -2.71
C VAL A 414 27.71 0.69 -2.10
N GLN A 415 28.35 1.74 -2.60
CA GLN A 415 28.27 3.11 -2.06
C GLN A 415 26.81 3.55 -1.89
N GLY A 416 25.94 3.17 -2.82
CA GLY A 416 24.50 3.43 -2.75
C GLY A 416 23.85 2.92 -1.46
N ALA A 417 24.08 1.67 -1.07
CA ALA A 417 23.43 1.10 0.11
C ALA A 417 23.88 1.80 1.42
N ALA A 418 25.14 2.22 1.49
CA ALA A 418 25.65 2.98 2.63
C ALA A 418 25.06 4.40 2.67
N MET A 419 25.09 5.13 1.56
CA MET A 419 24.59 6.51 1.47
C MET A 419 23.09 6.63 1.72
N MET A 420 22.33 5.59 1.41
CA MET A 420 20.90 5.52 1.69
C MET A 420 20.57 5.58 3.18
N ARG A 421 21.42 4.99 4.05
CA ARG A 421 21.26 5.13 5.51
C ARG A 421 21.52 6.57 5.98
N TRP A 422 22.43 7.28 5.32
CA TRP A 422 22.78 8.66 5.66
C TRP A 422 21.76 9.68 5.16
N GLN A 423 20.96 9.36 4.14
CA GLN A 423 19.95 10.27 3.60
C GLN A 423 18.97 10.76 4.67
N LYS A 424 18.61 9.90 5.63
CA LYS A 424 17.80 10.26 6.80
C LYS A 424 18.44 11.40 7.58
N HIS A 425 19.67 11.19 8.05
CA HIS A 425 20.41 12.17 8.85
C HIS A 425 20.66 13.48 8.09
N LEU A 426 20.92 13.40 6.78
CA LEU A 426 21.05 14.60 5.94
C LEU A 426 19.74 15.37 5.87
N MET A 427 18.60 14.67 5.76
CA MET A 427 17.29 15.33 5.78
C MET A 427 16.97 15.93 7.15
N GLU A 428 17.26 15.23 8.25
CA GLU A 428 17.15 15.76 9.62
C GLU A 428 17.98 17.02 9.80
N GLU A 429 19.22 17.01 9.32
CA GLU A 429 20.13 18.15 9.39
C GLU A 429 19.61 19.35 8.59
N ARG A 430 19.16 19.13 7.34
CA ARG A 430 18.50 20.19 6.57
C ARG A 430 17.28 20.72 7.31
N ASN A 431 16.53 19.85 7.97
CA ASN A 431 15.35 20.22 8.75
C ASN A 431 15.68 21.16 9.92
N LEU A 432 16.85 20.97 10.54
CA LEU A 432 17.34 21.85 11.60
C LEU A 432 17.75 23.23 11.10
N ARG A 433 18.02 23.39 9.80
CA ARG A 433 18.33 24.68 9.15
C ARG A 433 17.10 25.52 8.80
N ARG A 434 15.88 25.04 9.10
CA ARG A 434 14.66 25.82 8.95
C ARG A 434 14.81 27.18 9.69
N PRO A 435 14.39 28.30 9.10
CA PRO A 435 14.48 29.61 9.72
C PRO A 435 13.77 29.64 11.08
N LYS A 436 14.52 29.82 12.18
CA LYS A 436 13.94 29.89 13.54
C LYS A 436 13.55 31.31 13.94
N ASN A 437 14.40 32.28 13.64
CA ASN A 437 14.20 33.70 13.95
C ASN A 437 14.46 34.55 12.71
N PRO A 438 13.63 34.40 11.66
CA PRO A 438 13.81 35.17 10.43
C PRO A 438 13.70 36.69 10.68
N GLU A 439 14.43 37.49 9.91
CA GLU A 439 14.38 38.96 9.98
C GLU A 439 13.17 39.53 9.19
N GLY A 440 12.84 40.81 9.34
CA GLY A 440 11.77 41.47 8.55
C GLY A 440 10.33 41.09 8.96
N ASN A 441 9.38 41.15 8.02
CA ASN A 441 7.95 40.85 8.26
C ASN A 441 7.47 39.51 7.69
N TYR A 442 8.19 39.01 6.69
CA TYR A 442 7.99 37.77 5.95
C TYR A 442 9.36 37.12 5.73
N LEU A 443 9.40 35.84 5.33
CA LEU A 443 10.67 35.19 5.02
C LEU A 443 11.33 35.80 3.77
N ASN A 444 12.65 35.93 3.79
CA ASN A 444 13.43 36.34 2.63
C ASN A 444 13.72 35.16 1.67
N SER A 445 14.30 35.42 0.50
CA SER A 445 14.54 34.39 -0.52
C SER A 445 15.48 33.27 -0.06
N GLU A 446 16.49 33.57 0.76
CA GLU A 446 17.41 32.56 1.30
C GLU A 446 16.68 31.64 2.29
N GLU A 447 15.87 32.22 3.17
CA GLU A 447 15.03 31.50 4.14
C GLU A 447 13.98 30.62 3.45
N ILE A 448 13.36 31.11 2.38
CA ILE A 448 12.42 30.35 1.55
C ILE A 448 13.11 29.15 0.89
N SER A 449 14.35 29.30 0.42
CA SER A 449 15.11 28.21 -0.21
C SER A 449 15.49 27.08 0.76
N ALA A 450 15.44 27.35 2.07
CA ALA A 450 15.72 26.39 3.13
C ALA A 450 14.49 25.56 3.56
N LEU A 451 13.28 25.89 3.08
CA LEU A 451 12.07 25.15 3.42
C LEU A 451 12.07 23.77 2.77
N LEU A 452 11.60 22.75 3.51
CA LEU A 452 11.62 21.36 3.05
C LEU A 452 10.23 20.74 3.02
N SER A 453 9.28 21.31 3.74
CA SER A 453 7.99 20.70 3.99
C SER A 453 6.85 21.65 3.66
N LYS A 454 5.72 21.12 3.19
CA LYS A 454 4.51 21.95 3.03
C LYS A 454 4.05 22.57 4.36
N GLU A 455 4.34 21.93 5.50
CA GLU A 455 4.02 22.46 6.83
C GLU A 455 4.78 23.77 7.11
N ASP A 456 5.95 23.95 6.51
CA ASP A 456 6.74 25.19 6.64
C ASP A 456 6.02 26.40 6.03
N LEU A 457 5.14 26.17 5.05
CA LEU A 457 4.36 27.22 4.40
C LEU A 457 3.26 27.77 5.31
N ASN A 458 2.82 27.02 6.33
CA ASN A 458 1.85 27.48 7.32
C ASN A 458 0.52 28.03 6.71
N LEU A 459 0.07 27.50 5.58
CA LEU A 459 -1.06 28.03 4.79
C LEU A 459 -2.38 28.05 5.57
N LEU A 460 -2.60 27.10 6.49
CA LEU A 460 -3.87 26.96 7.22
C LEU A 460 -3.91 27.67 8.57
N ASN A 461 -2.82 28.29 9.01
CA ASN A 461 -2.82 28.95 10.32
C ASN A 461 -3.78 30.14 10.37
N ASN A 462 -4.37 30.38 11.54
CA ASN A 462 -5.06 31.63 11.78
C ASN A 462 -4.03 32.74 11.93
N TRP A 463 -4.27 33.84 11.23
CA TRP A 463 -3.36 34.96 11.17
C TRP A 463 -3.98 36.17 11.84
N ARG A 464 -3.13 36.89 12.58
CA ARG A 464 -3.42 38.20 13.15
C ARG A 464 -2.23 39.06 12.80
N ILE A 465 -2.37 39.80 11.71
CA ILE A 465 -1.29 40.59 11.12
C ILE A 465 -0.88 41.66 12.14
N PRO A 466 0.44 41.83 12.43
CA PRO A 466 0.90 42.90 13.31
C PRO A 466 0.59 44.29 12.75
N ASP A 467 0.38 45.25 13.65
CA ASP A 467 0.12 46.65 13.28
C ASP A 467 1.25 47.22 12.41
N GLY A 468 0.90 47.83 11.27
CA GLY A 468 1.87 48.43 10.33
C GLY A 468 2.56 47.44 9.38
N VAL A 469 2.22 46.15 9.42
CA VAL A 469 2.71 45.15 8.47
C VAL A 469 1.72 45.01 7.30
N PRO A 470 2.15 45.20 6.04
CA PRO A 470 1.26 45.03 4.89
C PRO A 470 0.82 43.57 4.73
N GLU A 471 -0.42 43.38 4.31
CA GLU A 471 -0.96 42.07 3.91
C GLU A 471 -0.27 41.61 2.62
N PRO A 472 -0.23 40.29 2.31
CA PRO A 472 0.46 39.78 1.13
C PRO A 472 0.08 40.48 -0.16
N ARG A 473 -1.21 40.72 -0.41
CA ARG A 473 -1.68 41.41 -1.63
C ARG A 473 -1.01 42.78 -1.80
N SER A 474 -0.89 43.55 -0.71
CA SER A 474 -0.26 44.87 -0.70
C SER A 474 1.27 44.85 -0.51
N ASN A 475 1.90 43.68 -0.47
CA ASN A 475 3.33 43.57 -0.19
C ASN A 475 4.17 43.84 -1.45
N PRO A 476 5.26 44.64 -1.36
CA PRO A 476 6.19 44.88 -2.47
C PRO A 476 6.77 43.60 -3.06
N THR A 477 7.02 42.58 -2.25
CA THR A 477 7.39 41.24 -2.72
C THR A 477 6.16 40.35 -2.66
N TRP A 478 5.85 39.64 -3.74
CA TRP A 478 4.77 38.65 -3.81
C TRP A 478 5.17 37.53 -4.78
N PRO A 479 4.88 36.25 -4.49
CA PRO A 479 4.26 35.72 -3.27
C PRO A 479 5.19 35.82 -2.04
N VAL A 480 4.61 35.73 -0.83
CA VAL A 480 5.36 35.80 0.44
C VAL A 480 5.05 34.62 1.35
N ILE A 481 6.03 34.24 2.18
CA ILE A 481 5.86 33.25 3.24
C ILE A 481 5.85 33.95 4.59
N GLY A 482 4.76 33.76 5.33
CA GLY A 482 4.50 34.38 6.62
C GLY A 482 5.28 33.75 7.77
N LYS A 483 5.37 34.48 8.88
CA LYS A 483 6.09 34.07 10.09
C LYS A 483 5.38 34.49 11.37
N SER A 484 5.81 33.92 12.50
CA SER A 484 5.38 34.34 13.83
C SER A 484 6.07 35.64 14.24
N HIS A 485 5.31 36.55 14.87
CA HIS A 485 5.79 37.85 15.35
C HIS A 485 5.75 37.98 16.89
N GLY A 486 5.46 36.89 17.60
CA GLY A 486 5.23 36.92 19.05
C GLY A 486 3.87 37.51 19.43
N GLY A 487 3.48 37.37 20.71
CA GLY A 487 2.19 37.91 21.20
C GLY A 487 0.95 37.33 20.50
N GLY A 488 1.06 36.12 19.92
CA GLY A 488 0.00 35.48 19.13
C GLY A 488 -0.24 36.09 17.75
N ARG A 489 0.60 37.05 17.31
CA ARG A 489 0.52 37.67 15.98
C ARG A 489 1.33 36.88 14.95
N ARG A 490 0.82 36.80 13.73
CA ARG A 490 1.41 36.01 12.62
C ARG A 490 1.00 36.60 11.28
N THR A 491 1.93 36.67 10.34
CA THR A 491 1.65 37.03 8.94
C THR A 491 1.23 35.79 8.14
N PRO A 492 0.29 35.92 7.18
CA PRO A 492 -0.14 34.81 6.32
C PRO A 492 0.87 34.47 5.22
N SER A 493 0.70 33.33 4.57
CA SER A 493 1.54 32.84 3.48
C SER A 493 0.75 32.61 2.20
N VAL A 494 1.41 32.77 1.07
CA VAL A 494 0.91 32.39 -0.26
C VAL A 494 1.64 31.13 -0.71
N ASP A 495 0.91 30.19 -1.32
CA ASP A 495 1.47 28.88 -1.70
C ASP A 495 2.51 28.99 -2.83
N ILE A 496 3.76 28.60 -2.56
CA ILE A 496 4.87 28.66 -3.53
C ILE A 496 5.20 27.31 -4.13
N ARG A 497 4.42 26.26 -3.86
CA ARG A 497 4.75 24.89 -4.31
C ARG A 497 4.88 24.76 -5.84
N PRO A 498 5.65 23.76 -6.31
CA PRO A 498 6.44 22.79 -5.54
C PRO A 498 7.65 23.44 -4.86
N LEU A 499 8.07 22.92 -3.70
CA LEU A 499 9.33 23.36 -3.09
C LEU A 499 10.49 22.86 -3.97
N SER A 500 11.64 23.52 -3.93
CA SER A 500 12.82 23.07 -4.71
C SER A 500 14.09 23.24 -3.88
N PRO A 501 14.29 22.41 -2.86
CA PRO A 501 15.48 22.46 -2.02
C PRO A 501 16.76 22.29 -2.87
N PRO A 502 17.87 23.00 -2.57
CA PRO A 502 19.12 22.86 -3.32
C PRO A 502 19.68 21.43 -3.22
N ALA A 503 20.42 21.00 -4.24
CA ALA A 503 21.10 19.70 -4.27
C ALA A 503 22.11 19.57 -3.12
N LEU A 504 22.26 18.36 -2.58
CA LEU A 504 23.18 18.05 -1.49
C LEU A 504 24.65 17.93 -1.95
N GLN A 505 24.90 17.98 -3.25
CA GLN A 505 26.19 17.72 -3.88
C GLN A 505 26.70 16.30 -3.63
N VAL A 506 25.77 15.36 -3.47
CA VAL A 506 26.02 13.93 -3.30
C VAL A 506 25.30 13.21 -4.43
N GLU A 507 26.04 12.88 -5.49
CA GLU A 507 25.50 12.39 -6.77
C GLU A 507 24.43 11.31 -6.63
N ILE A 508 24.63 10.32 -5.76
CA ILE A 508 23.69 9.21 -5.57
C ILE A 508 22.39 9.62 -4.86
N ILE A 509 22.44 10.62 -3.97
CA ILE A 509 21.26 11.15 -3.28
C ILE A 509 20.54 12.14 -4.19
N ASP A 510 21.30 12.98 -4.89
CA ASP A 510 20.78 14.00 -5.79
C ASP A 510 20.12 13.38 -7.03
N SER A 511 20.72 12.34 -7.61
CA SER A 511 20.08 11.53 -8.66
C SER A 511 18.79 10.89 -8.16
N ARG A 512 18.78 10.32 -6.95
CA ARG A 512 17.57 9.76 -6.34
C ARG A 512 16.50 10.83 -6.11
N ALA A 513 16.89 12.08 -5.80
CA ALA A 513 15.97 13.20 -5.59
C ALA A 513 15.51 13.87 -6.90
N GLY A 514 16.04 13.46 -8.05
CA GLY A 514 15.65 14.03 -9.34
C GLY A 514 16.43 15.26 -9.76
N HIS A 515 17.56 15.59 -9.11
CA HIS A 515 18.40 16.72 -9.52
C HIS A 515 19.24 16.42 -10.77
N ASN A 516 19.56 15.13 -11.00
CA ASN A 516 20.46 14.69 -12.08
C ASN A 516 19.79 13.68 -13.04
N LEU A 517 18.47 13.48 -12.94
CA LEU A 517 17.75 12.52 -13.79
C LEU A 517 17.49 13.14 -15.17
N ALA A 518 17.97 12.47 -16.22
CA ALA A 518 17.64 12.83 -17.60
C ALA A 518 16.16 12.53 -17.89
N GLU A 519 15.53 13.44 -18.63
CA GLU A 519 14.13 13.46 -19.07
C GLU A 519 13.44 12.08 -19.12
N GLN A 520 12.58 11.79 -18.15
CA GLN A 520 11.63 10.68 -18.25
C GLN A 520 10.28 11.17 -18.76
N ARG A 521 10.23 11.41 -20.07
CA ARG A 521 9.02 11.81 -20.81
C ARG A 521 8.07 10.63 -21.02
N SER A 522 7.31 10.27 -19.98
CA SER A 522 6.00 9.64 -20.22
C SER A 522 4.92 10.55 -19.65
N ALA A 523 3.93 10.90 -20.45
CA ALA A 523 2.86 11.79 -20.02
C ALA A 523 2.01 11.11 -18.93
N LEU A 524 2.05 11.65 -17.71
CA LEU A 524 1.04 11.28 -16.72
C LEU A 524 -0.30 11.85 -17.16
N ARG A 525 -1.37 11.09 -16.93
CA ARG A 525 -2.70 11.69 -16.91
C ARG A 525 -2.80 12.51 -15.63
N TRP A 526 -3.40 13.69 -15.64
CA TRP A 526 -3.56 14.49 -14.43
C TRP A 526 -5.02 14.49 -13.94
N SER A 527 -5.17 14.48 -12.62
CA SER A 527 -6.43 14.67 -11.89
C SER A 527 -6.12 15.52 -10.66
N ALA A 528 -7.13 16.14 -10.04
CA ALA A 528 -6.94 16.91 -8.82
C ALA A 528 -6.29 16.07 -7.70
N SER A 529 -6.75 14.82 -7.52
CA SER A 529 -6.20 13.87 -6.54
C SER A 529 -4.74 13.49 -6.81
N ARG A 530 -4.37 13.27 -8.09
CA ARG A 530 -2.99 12.97 -8.46
C ARG A 530 -2.10 14.18 -8.22
N LEU A 531 -2.52 15.38 -8.63
CA LEU A 531 -1.78 16.61 -8.37
C LEU A 531 -1.60 16.84 -6.86
N HIS A 532 -2.61 16.56 -6.05
CA HIS A 532 -2.51 16.64 -4.60
C HIS A 532 -1.41 15.74 -4.04
N ASP A 533 -1.28 14.49 -4.49
CA ASP A 533 -0.19 13.60 -4.04
C ASP A 533 1.21 14.15 -4.39
N TRP A 534 1.36 14.85 -5.52
CA TRP A 534 2.62 15.51 -5.91
C TRP A 534 2.87 16.81 -5.14
N LEU A 535 1.83 17.61 -4.89
CA LEU A 535 1.90 18.83 -4.07
C LEU A 535 2.17 18.54 -2.59
N ASP A 536 1.72 17.40 -2.10
CA ASP A 536 2.04 16.90 -0.77
C ASP A 536 3.51 16.52 -0.66
N CYS A 537 3.95 15.68 -1.60
CA CYS A 537 5.32 15.21 -1.66
C CYS A 537 5.65 14.66 -3.06
N PRO A 538 6.56 15.29 -3.83
CA PRO A 538 6.94 14.80 -5.15
C PRO A 538 7.43 13.34 -5.12
N ARG A 539 8.12 12.94 -4.04
CA ARG A 539 8.50 11.53 -3.81
C ARG A 539 7.29 10.60 -3.67
N LYS A 540 6.24 11.01 -2.96
CA LYS A 540 4.97 10.27 -2.82
C LYS A 540 4.29 10.15 -4.18
N GLY A 541 4.16 11.27 -4.89
CA GLY A 541 3.59 11.33 -6.24
C GLY A 541 4.29 10.36 -7.21
N TRP A 542 5.62 10.36 -7.22
CA TRP A 542 6.41 9.47 -8.07
C TRP A 542 6.29 7.99 -7.67
N LEU A 543 6.53 7.63 -6.41
CA LEU A 543 6.47 6.23 -5.96
C LEU A 543 5.07 5.62 -6.16
N LYS A 544 4.01 6.38 -5.87
CA LYS A 544 2.62 5.93 -5.98
C LYS A 544 2.15 5.86 -7.44
N HIS A 545 2.30 6.93 -8.21
CA HIS A 545 1.69 7.02 -9.54
C HIS A 545 2.59 6.56 -10.69
N ARG A 546 3.93 6.64 -10.54
CA ARG A 546 4.87 6.20 -11.58
C ARG A 546 5.33 4.76 -11.35
N LEU A 547 5.81 4.48 -10.15
CA LEU A 547 6.36 3.15 -9.82
C LEU A 547 5.32 2.16 -9.29
N LYS A 548 4.11 2.63 -8.94
CA LYS A 548 3.06 1.80 -8.32
C LYS A 548 3.59 1.01 -7.12
N ALA A 549 4.47 1.65 -6.34
CA ALA A 549 5.19 1.06 -5.21
C ALA A 549 4.50 1.35 -3.87
N SER A 550 3.21 1.69 -3.90
CA SER A 550 2.39 1.83 -2.71
C SER A 550 2.20 0.46 -2.04
N SER A 551 2.26 0.45 -0.71
CA SER A 551 1.72 -0.64 0.08
C SER A 551 0.23 -0.82 -0.28
N PRO A 552 -0.28 -2.07 -0.26
CA PRO A 552 -1.72 -2.28 -0.31
C PRO A 552 -2.39 -1.50 0.82
N ASP A 553 -3.53 -0.88 0.56
CA ASP A 553 -4.33 -0.23 1.60
C ASP A 553 -4.72 -1.30 2.63
N GLN A 554 -4.45 -1.04 3.92
CA GLN A 554 -4.90 -1.92 4.99
C GLN A 554 -6.40 -1.73 5.17
N LEU A 555 -7.15 -2.82 5.16
CA LEU A 555 -8.58 -2.78 5.45
C LEU A 555 -8.75 -2.52 6.95
N GLU A 556 -9.08 -1.28 7.30
CA GLU A 556 -9.30 -0.92 8.70
C GLU A 556 -10.53 -1.62 9.29
N ASP A 557 -10.47 -1.89 10.60
CA ASP A 557 -11.56 -2.46 11.38
C ASP A 557 -12.77 -1.54 11.54
N ASP A 558 -12.76 -0.36 10.93
CA ASP A 558 -13.90 0.54 10.84
C ASP A 558 -14.17 0.93 9.38
N MET A 559 -15.38 1.39 9.08
CA MET A 559 -15.67 1.95 7.74
C MET A 559 -14.75 3.15 7.52
N ASP A 560 -13.83 3.02 6.55
CA ASP A 560 -12.94 4.09 6.08
C ASP A 560 -13.75 5.37 5.83
N GLY A 561 -13.21 6.52 6.28
CA GLY A 561 -13.77 7.83 6.01
C GLY A 561 -14.03 8.06 4.51
N ARG A 562 -13.26 7.40 3.63
CA ARG A 562 -13.49 7.38 2.19
C ARG A 562 -14.81 6.70 1.79
N LEU A 563 -15.12 5.51 2.33
CA LEU A 563 -16.37 4.80 2.02
C LEU A 563 -17.58 5.61 2.49
N ARG A 564 -17.47 6.23 3.66
CA ARG A 564 -18.48 7.17 4.17
C ARG A 564 -18.70 8.32 3.20
N GLY A 565 -17.60 8.90 2.71
CA GLY A 565 -17.63 9.97 1.71
C GLY A 565 -18.38 9.54 0.45
N ILE A 566 -17.98 8.42 -0.15
CA ILE A 566 -18.60 7.86 -1.37
C ILE A 566 -20.10 7.64 -1.17
N LEU A 567 -20.50 7.01 -0.06
CA LEU A 567 -21.91 6.77 0.24
C LEU A 567 -22.70 8.09 0.32
N VAL A 568 -22.16 9.12 0.98
CA VAL A 568 -22.83 10.43 1.10
C VAL A 568 -22.97 11.11 -0.26
N HIS A 569 -21.92 11.07 -1.09
CA HIS A 569 -21.92 11.62 -2.44
C HIS A 569 -22.96 10.95 -3.34
N ASP A 570 -22.89 9.63 -3.45
CA ASP A 570 -23.73 8.87 -4.37
C ASP A 570 -25.22 8.98 -3.95
N VAL A 571 -25.52 8.84 -2.66
CA VAL A 571 -26.90 8.96 -2.16
C VAL A 571 -27.46 10.35 -2.42
N LEU A 572 -26.70 11.41 -2.11
CA LEU A 572 -27.17 12.78 -2.35
C LEU A 572 -27.44 13.01 -3.84
N THR A 573 -26.49 12.62 -4.68
CA THR A 573 -26.56 12.84 -6.13
C THR A 573 -27.76 12.13 -6.74
N LEU A 574 -27.94 10.84 -6.44
CA LEU A 574 -29.07 10.07 -6.95
C LEU A 574 -30.41 10.61 -6.44
N THR A 575 -30.47 10.99 -5.17
CA THR A 575 -31.70 11.57 -4.58
C THR A 575 -32.07 12.87 -5.27
N MET A 576 -31.13 13.79 -5.46
CA MET A 576 -31.39 15.07 -6.12
C MET A 576 -31.78 14.87 -7.59
N ALA A 577 -31.05 14.02 -8.32
CA ALA A 577 -31.35 13.70 -9.72
C ALA A 577 -32.77 13.13 -9.89
N GLU A 578 -33.16 12.17 -9.04
CA GLU A 578 -34.50 11.58 -9.06
C GLU A 578 -35.60 12.58 -8.71
N VAL A 579 -35.43 13.33 -7.61
CA VAL A 579 -36.45 14.27 -7.11
C VAL A 579 -36.63 15.46 -8.06
N MET A 580 -35.55 15.95 -8.66
CA MET A 580 -35.58 17.13 -9.55
C MET A 580 -35.83 16.74 -11.02
N GLY A 581 -35.71 15.45 -11.37
CA GLY A 581 -36.10 14.92 -12.67
C GLY A 581 -35.05 15.11 -13.78
N PHE A 582 -33.75 15.01 -13.46
CA PHE A 582 -32.67 15.08 -14.47
C PHE A 582 -31.63 13.96 -14.28
N GLU A 583 -30.86 13.67 -15.33
CA GLU A 583 -29.84 12.63 -15.31
C GLU A 583 -28.52 13.14 -14.70
N VAL A 584 -27.85 12.29 -13.91
CA VAL A 584 -26.56 12.61 -13.30
C VAL A 584 -25.51 12.89 -14.40
N GLY A 585 -24.74 13.96 -14.24
CA GLY A 585 -23.73 14.41 -15.21
C GLY A 585 -24.27 15.27 -16.36
N GLU A 586 -25.60 15.34 -16.53
CA GLU A 586 -26.26 16.19 -17.54
C GLU A 586 -26.76 17.52 -16.92
N MET A 587 -27.08 18.48 -17.79
CA MET A 587 -27.61 19.78 -17.35
C MET A 587 -29.10 19.70 -17.01
N ASN A 588 -29.46 20.18 -15.82
CA ASN A 588 -30.83 20.36 -15.38
C ASN A 588 -31.54 21.49 -16.14
N ASP A 589 -32.84 21.32 -16.40
CA ASP A 589 -33.72 22.40 -16.84
C ASP A 589 -34.22 23.19 -15.62
N LEU A 590 -33.55 24.30 -15.35
CA LEU A 590 -33.85 25.20 -14.22
C LEU A 590 -35.27 25.81 -14.27
N MET A 591 -36.02 25.61 -15.35
CA MET A 591 -37.43 26.02 -15.44
C MET A 591 -38.40 25.01 -14.82
N ILE A 592 -37.97 23.76 -14.61
CA ILE A 592 -38.80 22.70 -14.01
C ILE A 592 -38.63 22.73 -12.50
N HIS A 593 -37.48 22.22 -12.03
CA HIS A 593 -37.12 22.19 -10.62
C HIS A 593 -35.69 22.72 -10.45
N PRO A 594 -35.51 24.04 -10.20
CA PRO A 594 -34.18 24.61 -9.99
C PRO A 594 -33.54 24.15 -8.67
N THR A 595 -34.32 23.83 -7.65
CA THR A 595 -33.83 23.41 -6.32
C THR A 595 -34.53 22.14 -5.85
N LEU A 596 -33.94 21.46 -4.88
CA LEU A 596 -34.57 20.29 -4.25
C LEU A 596 -35.93 20.64 -3.63
N SER A 597 -36.04 21.82 -3.02
CA SER A 597 -37.29 22.33 -2.43
C SER A 597 -38.36 22.67 -3.46
N SER A 598 -37.99 23.02 -4.69
CA SER A 598 -38.92 23.36 -5.76
C SER A 598 -39.69 22.16 -6.33
N ALA A 599 -39.27 20.93 -6.02
CA ALA A 599 -39.93 19.69 -6.45
C ALA A 599 -41.30 19.45 -5.77
N GLY A 600 -41.61 20.20 -4.70
CA GLY A 600 -42.90 20.11 -4.01
C GLY A 600 -43.09 18.88 -3.12
N MET A 601 -42.05 18.07 -2.92
CA MET A 601 -42.04 16.93 -2.01
C MET A 601 -41.74 17.36 -0.56
N SER A 602 -42.30 16.65 0.42
CA SER A 602 -42.00 16.88 1.84
C SER A 602 -40.58 16.39 2.19
N LEU A 603 -40.02 16.90 3.29
CA LEU A 603 -38.70 16.47 3.77
C LEU A 603 -38.65 14.96 4.02
N GLU A 604 -39.72 14.41 4.57
CA GLU A 604 -39.87 12.98 4.87
C GLU A 604 -39.92 12.13 3.60
N GLU A 605 -40.53 12.63 2.52
CA GLU A 605 -40.61 11.94 1.23
C GLU A 605 -39.23 11.91 0.55
N VAL A 606 -38.52 13.04 0.53
CA VAL A 606 -37.14 13.12 -0.02
C VAL A 606 -36.19 12.24 0.79
N MET A 607 -36.30 12.24 2.11
CA MET A 607 -35.50 11.37 2.98
C MET A 607 -35.80 9.87 2.76
N ALA A 608 -37.03 9.50 2.38
CA ALA A 608 -37.37 8.12 2.04
C ALA A 608 -36.71 7.65 0.73
N ILE A 609 -36.63 8.54 -0.27
CA ILE A 609 -35.87 8.28 -1.51
C ILE A 609 -34.39 8.10 -1.19
N ALA A 610 -33.81 8.99 -0.38
CA ALA A 610 -32.41 8.87 0.03
C ALA A 610 -32.12 7.59 0.83
N LEU A 611 -33.04 7.16 1.69
CA LEU A 611 -32.93 5.89 2.40
C LEU A 611 -32.92 4.71 1.42
N SER A 612 -33.78 4.73 0.39
CA SER A 612 -33.81 3.72 -0.66
C SER A 612 -32.48 3.61 -1.39
N HIS A 613 -31.90 4.75 -1.81
CA HIS A 613 -30.58 4.80 -2.45
C HIS A 613 -29.47 4.31 -1.51
N ALA A 614 -29.50 4.72 -0.25
CA ALA A 614 -28.51 4.31 0.75
C ALA A 614 -28.50 2.79 0.94
N LEU A 615 -29.67 2.14 0.98
CA LEU A 615 -29.78 0.69 1.12
C LEU A 615 -29.40 -0.06 -0.16
N SER A 616 -29.62 0.55 -1.33
CA SER A 616 -29.14 0.02 -2.62
C SER A 616 -27.60 0.05 -2.71
N ILE A 617 -26.99 1.17 -2.33
CA ILE A 617 -25.54 1.36 -2.40
C ILE A 617 -24.83 0.57 -1.30
N ALA A 618 -25.35 0.63 -0.07
CA ALA A 618 -24.79 0.00 1.13
C ALA A 618 -25.81 -0.94 1.84
N PRO A 619 -26.14 -2.10 1.26
CA PRO A 619 -27.08 -3.07 1.85
C PRO A 619 -26.63 -3.60 3.22
N TRP A 620 -25.34 -3.47 3.53
CA TRP A 620 -24.77 -3.90 4.80
C TRP A 620 -25.27 -3.06 5.99
N LEU A 621 -25.86 -1.89 5.77
CA LEU A 621 -26.49 -1.08 6.83
C LEU A 621 -27.65 -1.82 7.53
N SER A 622 -28.27 -2.80 6.87
CA SER A 622 -29.35 -3.64 7.42
C SER A 622 -28.85 -4.84 8.24
N ARG A 623 -27.52 -5.04 8.38
CA ARG A 623 -26.94 -6.15 9.16
C ARG A 623 -27.08 -5.94 10.68
N GLU A 624 -26.92 -7.03 11.42
CA GLU A 624 -27.00 -7.09 12.89
C GLU A 624 -25.64 -6.89 13.59
N ASP A 625 -24.54 -6.86 12.86
CA ASP A 625 -23.21 -6.71 13.46
C ASP A 625 -23.00 -5.31 14.08
N ALA A 626 -22.08 -5.23 15.04
CA ALA A 626 -21.85 -4.01 15.82
C ALA A 626 -21.41 -2.82 14.96
N VAL A 627 -20.67 -3.08 13.87
CA VAL A 627 -20.21 -2.02 12.94
C VAL A 627 -21.41 -1.49 12.16
N ALA A 628 -22.21 -2.37 11.55
CA ALA A 628 -23.45 -1.99 10.87
C ALA A 628 -24.40 -1.23 11.79
N SER A 629 -24.54 -1.64 13.06
CA SER A 629 -25.36 -0.95 14.06
C SER A 629 -24.89 0.49 14.31
N HIS A 630 -23.61 0.68 14.65
CA HIS A 630 -23.05 2.01 14.88
C HIS A 630 -23.15 2.91 13.64
N ARG A 631 -22.90 2.34 12.45
CA ARG A 631 -22.93 3.09 11.18
C ARG A 631 -24.34 3.45 10.73
N ARG A 632 -25.31 2.54 10.86
CA ARG A 632 -26.74 2.82 10.63
C ARG A 632 -27.20 3.99 11.48
N LYS A 633 -26.87 3.96 12.78
CA LYS A 633 -27.20 5.04 13.70
C LYS A 633 -26.52 6.36 13.33
N SER A 634 -25.23 6.34 12.97
CA SER A 634 -24.51 7.55 12.57
C SER A 634 -25.02 8.14 11.24
N MET A 635 -25.24 7.30 10.22
CA MET A 635 -25.58 7.73 8.86
C MET A 635 -27.07 8.04 8.69
N LEU A 636 -27.94 7.14 9.17
CA LEU A 636 -29.39 7.22 8.99
C LEU A 636 -30.08 7.77 10.24
N GLY A 637 -29.53 7.52 11.43
CA GLY A 637 -30.20 7.85 12.69
C GLY A 637 -31.37 6.92 13.01
N LEU A 638 -31.33 5.69 12.47
CA LEU A 638 -32.33 4.65 12.68
C LEU A 638 -31.73 3.48 13.46
N GLU A 639 -32.55 2.83 14.27
CA GLU A 639 -32.28 1.51 14.85
C GLU A 639 -32.67 0.39 13.86
N LEU A 640 -32.16 -0.83 14.07
CA LEU A 640 -32.42 -1.96 13.17
C LEU A 640 -33.91 -2.28 13.01
N GLU A 641 -34.68 -2.23 14.11
CA GLU A 641 -36.11 -2.50 14.06
C GLU A 641 -36.88 -1.47 13.25
N GLU A 642 -36.49 -0.20 13.32
CA GLU A 642 -37.11 0.88 12.55
C GLU A 642 -36.84 0.71 11.06
N LEU A 643 -35.60 0.35 10.72
CA LEU A 643 -35.22 0.07 9.34
C LEU A 643 -35.97 -1.13 8.77
N ARG A 644 -36.05 -2.25 9.50
CA ARG A 644 -36.78 -3.45 9.08
C ARG A 644 -38.27 -3.18 8.87
N ARG A 645 -38.91 -2.44 9.79
CA ARG A 645 -40.32 -2.05 9.64
C ARG A 645 -40.55 -1.23 8.38
N TRP A 646 -39.59 -0.39 8.00
CA TRP A 646 -39.67 0.40 6.77
C TRP A 646 -39.44 -0.48 5.53
N GLU A 647 -38.47 -1.40 5.54
CA GLU A 647 -38.21 -2.37 4.46
C GLU A 647 -39.38 -3.34 4.23
N ASP A 648 -40.08 -3.75 5.30
CA ASP A 648 -41.22 -4.68 5.26
C ASP A 648 -42.51 -4.02 4.72
N CYS A 649 -42.56 -2.69 4.66
CA CYS A 649 -43.69 -1.92 4.15
C CYS A 649 -43.37 -1.34 2.77
N GLU A 650 -44.38 -0.83 2.06
CA GLU A 650 -44.10 0.03 0.90
C GLU A 650 -43.31 1.26 1.36
N PRO A 651 -42.35 1.76 0.54
CA PRO A 651 -41.56 2.95 0.85
C PRO A 651 -42.47 4.08 1.32
N SER A 652 -42.30 4.48 2.58
CA SER A 652 -43.15 5.47 3.24
C SER A 652 -42.30 6.63 3.76
N PRO A 653 -42.90 7.82 3.95
CA PRO A 653 -42.18 8.99 4.45
C PRO A 653 -41.45 8.67 5.77
N VAL A 654 -40.18 9.05 5.86
CA VAL A 654 -39.31 8.73 7.01
C VAL A 654 -38.48 9.94 7.42
N MET A 655 -38.22 10.07 8.72
CA MET A 655 -37.31 11.09 9.24
C MET A 655 -35.95 10.49 9.59
N LEU A 656 -34.95 10.84 8.80
CA LEU A 656 -33.56 10.52 9.09
C LEU A 656 -32.97 11.58 10.03
N THR A 657 -32.34 11.13 11.12
CA THR A 657 -31.69 12.00 12.12
C THR A 657 -30.17 11.93 12.07
N GLY A 658 -29.62 10.98 11.32
CA GLY A 658 -28.18 10.87 11.07
C GLY A 658 -27.66 11.88 10.03
N ARG A 659 -26.42 11.70 9.60
CA ARG A 659 -25.73 12.62 8.68
C ARG A 659 -26.47 12.87 7.37
N LEU A 660 -27.05 11.83 6.76
CA LEU A 660 -27.82 11.98 5.53
C LEU A 660 -29.06 12.84 5.75
N GLY A 661 -29.74 12.68 6.88
CA GLY A 661 -30.88 13.52 7.24
C GLY A 661 -30.48 14.98 7.49
N ALA A 662 -29.34 15.21 8.16
CA ALA A 662 -28.81 16.57 8.36
C ALA A 662 -28.48 17.26 7.02
N LEU A 663 -27.84 16.53 6.10
CA LEU A 663 -27.51 17.00 4.75
C LEU A 663 -28.75 17.37 3.95
N ILE A 664 -29.71 16.43 3.80
CA ILE A 664 -30.94 16.66 3.03
C ILE A 664 -31.75 17.83 3.59
N ARG A 665 -31.84 17.93 4.93
CA ARG A 665 -32.52 19.05 5.59
C ARG A 665 -31.87 20.40 5.23
N ARG A 666 -30.54 20.47 5.22
CA ARG A 666 -29.82 21.69 4.85
C ARG A 666 -30.01 22.01 3.36
N GLU A 667 -29.95 20.99 2.50
CA GLU A 667 -30.17 21.13 1.05
C GLU A 667 -31.58 21.62 0.70
N MET A 668 -32.61 21.13 1.39
CA MET A 668 -33.98 21.64 1.23
C MET A 668 -34.15 23.10 1.68
N ALA A 669 -33.24 23.63 2.51
CA ALA A 669 -33.28 25.03 2.91
C ALA A 669 -32.66 25.98 1.88
N ILE A 670 -31.86 25.48 0.93
CA ILE A 670 -31.30 26.28 -0.17
C ILE A 670 -32.39 26.50 -1.21
N SER A 671 -32.73 27.77 -1.46
CA SER A 671 -33.79 28.17 -2.41
C SER A 671 -33.37 29.24 -3.42
N GLU A 672 -32.23 29.90 -3.19
CA GLU A 672 -31.81 31.09 -3.95
C GLU A 672 -30.83 30.77 -5.11
N THR A 673 -30.33 29.53 -5.21
CA THR A 673 -29.43 29.09 -6.28
C THR A 673 -29.98 27.85 -6.96
N GLY A 674 -29.87 27.76 -8.28
CA GLY A 674 -30.38 26.64 -9.07
C GLY A 674 -29.30 25.56 -9.26
N ILE A 675 -29.58 24.30 -8.96
CA ILE A 675 -28.67 23.18 -9.25
C ILE A 675 -28.71 22.89 -10.74
N LEU A 676 -27.58 23.14 -11.40
CA LEU A 676 -27.45 22.98 -12.86
C LEU A 676 -26.93 21.60 -13.24
N SER A 677 -26.02 21.01 -12.46
CA SER A 677 -25.48 19.68 -12.73
C SER A 677 -24.91 19.06 -11.45
N LEU A 678 -24.95 17.74 -11.37
CA LEU A 678 -24.32 16.93 -10.32
C LEU A 678 -23.37 15.93 -10.96
N GLU A 679 -22.24 15.64 -10.30
CA GLU A 679 -21.21 14.69 -10.77
C GLU A 679 -20.78 14.94 -12.24
N TRP A 680 -20.59 16.21 -12.59
CA TRP A 680 -20.29 16.59 -13.98
C TRP A 680 -18.87 16.16 -14.38
N ASP A 681 -18.77 15.35 -15.44
CA ASP A 681 -17.49 14.90 -15.98
C ASP A 681 -16.70 16.05 -16.61
N VAL A 682 -15.43 16.20 -16.19
CA VAL A 682 -14.49 17.16 -16.78
C VAL A 682 -14.05 16.70 -18.17
N LYS A 683 -14.87 17.01 -19.17
CA LYS A 683 -14.65 16.72 -20.59
C LYS A 683 -15.15 17.86 -21.47
N THR A 684 -14.60 17.95 -22.68
CA THR A 684 -15.17 18.81 -23.73
C THR A 684 -16.50 18.25 -24.22
N HIS A 685 -17.35 19.07 -24.85
CA HIS A 685 -18.60 18.62 -25.48
C HIS A 685 -18.42 17.46 -26.48
N ASN A 686 -17.22 17.32 -27.06
CA ASN A 686 -16.88 16.23 -27.99
C ASN A 686 -16.36 14.97 -27.27
N GLY A 687 -16.46 14.88 -25.93
CA GLY A 687 -15.96 13.78 -25.11
C GLY A 687 -14.43 13.69 -25.01
N ARG A 688 -13.69 14.68 -25.56
CA ARG A 688 -12.23 14.75 -25.42
C ARG A 688 -11.83 15.33 -24.08
N ARG A 689 -10.63 15.00 -23.61
CA ARG A 689 -10.05 15.59 -22.40
C ARG A 689 -9.96 17.09 -22.51
N LEU A 690 -10.29 17.77 -21.42
CA LEU A 690 -10.19 19.21 -21.31
C LEU A 690 -8.74 19.60 -21.04
N SER A 691 -8.23 20.58 -21.80
CA SER A 691 -6.90 21.17 -21.60
C SER A 691 -7.06 22.53 -20.95
N ILE A 692 -6.31 22.77 -19.87
CA ILE A 692 -6.21 24.08 -19.24
C ILE A 692 -4.95 24.75 -19.76
N GLU A 693 -5.11 25.99 -20.23
CA GLU A 693 -4.02 26.87 -20.64
C GLU A 693 -3.86 27.99 -19.63
N VAL A 694 -2.63 28.17 -19.16
CA VAL A 694 -2.21 29.26 -18.27
C VAL A 694 -1.19 30.09 -19.06
N PRO A 695 -1.60 31.23 -19.64
CA PRO A 695 -0.73 32.04 -20.49
C PRO A 695 0.35 32.75 -19.66
N GLU A 696 1.43 33.18 -20.32
CA GLU A 696 2.48 33.97 -19.70
C GLU A 696 1.98 35.37 -19.31
N LEU A 697 2.46 35.91 -18.18
CA LEU A 697 2.21 37.32 -17.82
C LEU A 697 3.29 38.20 -18.45
N LYS A 698 2.98 39.48 -18.65
CA LYS A 698 3.90 40.41 -19.29
C LYS A 698 5.21 40.54 -18.50
N GLY A 699 6.30 40.05 -19.08
CA GLY A 699 7.63 40.12 -18.47
C GLY A 699 7.89 39.09 -17.36
N ILE A 700 7.04 38.07 -17.23
CA ILE A 700 7.20 36.99 -16.24
C ILE A 700 7.09 35.64 -16.94
N GLU A 701 8.23 34.95 -17.06
CA GLU A 701 8.29 33.62 -17.66
C GLU A 701 7.40 32.60 -16.92
N GLY A 702 6.85 31.68 -17.70
CA GLY A 702 6.03 30.56 -17.22
C GLY A 702 4.66 30.54 -17.90
N SER A 703 4.52 29.64 -18.87
CA SER A 703 3.24 29.25 -19.46
C SER A 703 3.07 27.75 -19.34
N TRP A 704 1.86 27.30 -19.06
CA TRP A 704 1.58 25.88 -18.86
C TRP A 704 0.34 25.46 -19.62
N SER A 705 0.40 24.27 -20.22
CA SER A 705 -0.74 23.63 -20.86
C SER A 705 -0.79 22.18 -20.42
N PHE A 706 -1.89 21.78 -19.80
CA PHE A 706 -2.05 20.43 -19.28
C PHE A 706 -3.50 19.96 -19.34
N SER A 707 -3.68 18.68 -19.61
CA SER A 707 -5.00 18.05 -19.59
C SER A 707 -5.32 17.47 -18.22
N ILE A 708 -6.53 17.76 -17.73
CA ILE A 708 -7.03 17.18 -16.49
C ILE A 708 -8.22 16.27 -16.74
N SER A 709 -8.53 15.48 -15.72
CA SER A 709 -9.71 14.62 -15.64
C SER A 709 -10.25 14.70 -14.21
N GLY A 710 -11.56 14.53 -14.05
CA GLY A 710 -12.26 14.75 -12.80
C GLY A 710 -13.77 14.69 -12.96
N ARG A 711 -14.46 14.70 -11.82
CA ARG A 711 -15.88 14.99 -11.72
C ARG A 711 -16.07 16.14 -10.73
N ILE A 712 -16.96 17.05 -11.07
CA ILE A 712 -17.36 18.17 -10.20
C ILE A 712 -18.65 17.75 -9.51
N ASP A 713 -18.61 17.65 -8.17
CA ASP A 713 -19.72 17.11 -7.39
C ASP A 713 -21.04 17.88 -7.63
N ARG A 714 -20.98 19.22 -7.58
CA ARG A 714 -22.15 20.09 -7.77
C ARG A 714 -21.81 21.41 -8.45
N ILE A 715 -22.62 21.77 -9.43
CA ILE A 715 -22.60 23.06 -10.13
C ILE A 715 -23.96 23.74 -9.96
N GLU A 716 -23.94 25.00 -9.56
CA GLU A 716 -25.14 25.82 -9.41
C GLU A 716 -25.07 27.09 -10.25
N VAL A 717 -26.24 27.68 -10.50
CA VAL A 717 -26.42 28.97 -11.15
C VAL A 717 -27.06 29.94 -10.18
N VAL A 718 -26.53 31.16 -10.12
CA VAL A 718 -27.13 32.28 -9.40
C VAL A 718 -28.11 32.99 -10.35
N PRO A 719 -29.38 33.19 -9.95
CA PRO A 719 -30.32 33.94 -10.76
C PRO A 719 -29.92 35.42 -10.81
N GLN A 720 -30.10 36.04 -11.97
CA GLN A 720 -29.88 37.48 -12.19
C GLN A 720 -31.23 38.17 -12.46
N ASP A 721 -31.25 39.50 -12.61
CA ASP A 721 -32.48 40.29 -12.86
C ASP A 721 -33.32 39.77 -14.03
N ASP A 722 -32.66 39.19 -15.04
CA ASP A 722 -33.30 38.64 -16.24
C ASP A 722 -33.68 37.15 -16.13
N GLY A 723 -33.49 36.52 -14.97
CA GLY A 723 -33.70 35.09 -14.71
C GLY A 723 -32.38 34.31 -14.60
N TRP A 724 -32.41 33.00 -14.88
CA TRP A 724 -31.24 32.11 -14.80
C TRP A 724 -30.16 32.37 -15.87
N THR A 725 -30.44 33.23 -16.86
CA THR A 725 -29.50 33.55 -17.95
C THR A 725 -29.67 35.01 -18.36
N ARG A 726 -28.56 35.75 -18.38
CA ARG A 726 -28.53 37.17 -18.74
C ARG A 726 -28.97 37.40 -20.18
N LYS A 727 -29.84 38.39 -20.41
CA LYS A 727 -30.12 38.86 -21.77
C LYS A 727 -28.93 39.69 -22.27
N GLY A 728 -28.35 39.30 -23.41
CA GLY A 728 -27.22 40.01 -24.02
C GLY A 728 -25.82 39.58 -23.55
N GLY A 729 -25.72 38.57 -22.67
CA GLY A 729 -24.42 37.95 -22.36
C GLY A 729 -23.80 37.28 -23.59
N LYS A 730 -22.47 37.14 -23.59
CA LYS A 730 -21.68 36.59 -24.71
C LYS A 730 -21.36 35.12 -24.45
N LYS A 731 -21.44 34.29 -25.50
CA LYS A 731 -21.03 32.87 -25.49
C LYS A 731 -19.52 32.73 -25.70
N GLU A 732 -18.74 33.38 -24.85
CA GLU A 732 -17.28 33.41 -24.92
C GLU A 732 -16.70 32.81 -23.64
N ILE A 733 -15.54 32.14 -23.74
CA ILE A 733 -14.84 31.64 -22.56
C ILE A 733 -14.41 32.85 -21.75
N VAL A 734 -14.78 32.88 -20.47
CA VAL A 734 -14.40 33.98 -19.59
C VAL A 734 -12.88 34.07 -19.50
N PRO A 735 -12.27 35.26 -19.70
CA PRO A 735 -10.83 35.45 -19.56
C PRO A 735 -10.33 34.96 -18.19
N LEU A 736 -9.18 34.28 -18.16
CA LEU A 736 -8.56 33.87 -16.89
C LEU A 736 -8.24 35.10 -16.04
N ASP A 737 -7.67 36.11 -16.69
CA ASP A 737 -7.30 37.39 -16.13
C ASP A 737 -8.43 38.39 -16.36
N LEU A 738 -9.08 38.83 -15.28
CA LEU A 738 -10.06 39.90 -15.29
C LEU A 738 -9.66 40.97 -14.26
N ASP A 739 -9.83 42.21 -14.65
CA ASP A 739 -9.61 43.39 -13.84
C ASP A 739 -10.90 43.86 -13.20
N THR A 740 -10.78 44.66 -12.14
CA THR A 740 -11.92 45.16 -11.36
C THR A 740 -12.82 46.07 -12.20
N ASP A 741 -12.27 46.75 -13.21
CA ASP A 741 -12.99 47.63 -14.14
C ASP A 741 -13.50 46.92 -15.40
N ASP A 742 -13.21 45.62 -15.58
CA ASP A 742 -13.68 44.87 -16.75
C ASP A 742 -15.20 44.63 -16.69
N GLU A 743 -15.87 44.80 -17.83
CA GLU A 743 -17.31 44.56 -17.95
C GLU A 743 -17.62 43.06 -17.93
N ASP A 744 -18.44 42.62 -16.97
CA ASP A 744 -18.91 41.23 -16.93
C ASP A 744 -19.93 40.96 -18.05
N CYS A 745 -19.48 40.29 -19.10
CA CYS A 745 -20.30 39.90 -20.25
C CYS A 745 -20.85 38.45 -20.15
N SER A 746 -20.74 37.78 -19.00
CA SER A 746 -21.16 36.37 -18.87
C SER A 746 -22.69 36.19 -18.98
N LEU A 747 -23.09 35.03 -19.49
CA LEU A 747 -24.49 34.57 -19.56
C LEU A 747 -24.99 34.07 -18.22
N ARG A 748 -24.15 33.33 -17.48
CA ARG A 748 -24.51 32.72 -16.20
C ARG A 748 -23.41 32.92 -15.18
N HIS A 749 -23.84 33.14 -13.95
CA HIS A 749 -22.98 33.17 -12.77
C HIS A 749 -23.05 31.81 -12.08
N ILE A 750 -21.89 31.17 -11.95
CA ILE A 750 -21.76 29.78 -11.54
C ILE A 750 -21.13 29.67 -10.16
N ILE A 751 -21.65 28.74 -9.36
CA ILE A 751 -21.04 28.29 -8.11
C ILE A 751 -20.61 26.83 -8.29
N ILE A 752 -19.40 26.49 -7.85
CA ILE A 752 -18.96 25.08 -7.75
C ILE A 752 -18.83 24.70 -6.28
N ARG A 753 -19.53 23.64 -5.87
CA ARG A 753 -19.45 23.11 -4.51
C ARG A 753 -18.94 21.68 -4.51
N GLU A 754 -17.91 21.45 -3.71
CA GLU A 754 -17.42 20.11 -3.39
C GLU A 754 -18.04 19.60 -2.09
N LEU A 755 -18.39 18.33 -2.04
CA LEU A 755 -18.95 17.71 -0.84
C LEU A 755 -17.86 16.92 -0.11
N LYS A 756 -17.68 17.18 1.19
CA LYS A 756 -16.64 16.54 2.01
C LYS A 756 -17.21 16.12 3.35
N THR A 757 -17.11 14.82 3.65
CA THR A 757 -17.45 14.29 4.96
C THR A 757 -16.37 14.60 5.99
N ILE A 758 -16.77 15.02 7.18
CA ILE A 758 -15.87 15.31 8.31
C ILE A 758 -16.16 14.37 9.49
N GLU A 759 -15.16 14.07 10.32
CA GLU A 759 -15.34 13.23 11.52
C GLU A 759 -15.74 14.06 12.72
N GLY A 760 -17.05 14.10 12.99
CA GLY A 760 -17.66 14.85 14.09
C GLY A 760 -17.44 16.37 13.96
N PRO A 761 -18.16 17.17 14.73
CA PRO A 761 -17.69 18.50 15.08
C PRO A 761 -17.01 18.40 16.45
N LYS A 762 -15.67 18.52 16.49
CA LYS A 762 -15.09 19.17 17.67
C LYS A 762 -15.58 20.63 17.61
N SER A 763 -16.27 21.11 18.64
CA SER A 763 -16.82 22.47 18.61
C SER A 763 -15.72 23.48 18.24
N GLY A 764 -15.95 24.31 17.22
CA GLY A 764 -14.97 25.31 16.73
C GLY A 764 -14.10 24.87 15.54
N ASP A 765 -14.31 23.68 14.98
CA ASP A 765 -13.54 23.18 13.83
C ASP A 765 -14.21 23.39 12.46
N GLY A 766 -15.40 23.99 12.41
CA GLY A 766 -16.12 24.29 11.17
C GLY A 766 -15.32 25.20 10.23
N GLY A 767 -15.40 24.93 8.93
CA GLY A 767 -14.73 25.69 7.87
C GLY A 767 -13.25 25.35 7.67
N LYS A 768 -12.64 24.48 8.50
CA LYS A 768 -11.25 24.04 8.31
C LYS A 768 -11.06 23.24 7.03
N ARG A 769 -12.03 22.42 6.62
CA ARG A 769 -11.92 21.66 5.36
C ARG A 769 -12.11 22.57 4.16
N HIS A 770 -13.02 23.55 4.26
CA HIS A 770 -13.16 24.63 3.27
C HIS A 770 -11.84 25.40 3.08
N LYS A 771 -11.27 25.93 4.18
CA LYS A 771 -9.99 26.66 4.16
C LYS A 771 -8.85 25.86 3.51
N ARG A 772 -8.79 24.55 3.77
CA ARG A 772 -7.84 23.63 3.11
C ARG A 772 -8.10 23.46 1.62
N GLY A 773 -9.37 23.38 1.20
CA GLY A 773 -9.77 23.35 -0.21
C GLY A 773 -9.31 24.58 -1.00
N ILE A 774 -9.37 25.76 -0.37
CA ILE A 774 -9.00 27.04 -0.99
C ILE A 774 -7.49 27.29 -0.97
N LEU A 775 -6.81 27.07 0.16
CA LEU A 775 -5.42 27.51 0.36
C LEU A 775 -4.37 26.42 0.10
N GLU A 776 -4.68 25.14 0.33
CA GLU A 776 -3.72 24.04 0.17
C GLU A 776 -4.00 23.16 -1.07
N GLU A 777 -5.25 23.01 -1.48
CA GLU A 777 -5.64 22.14 -2.59
C GLU A 777 -5.81 22.93 -3.89
N VAL A 778 -5.71 22.27 -5.04
CA VAL A 778 -5.89 22.90 -6.37
C VAL A 778 -7.22 22.50 -7.01
N GLN A 779 -7.97 21.59 -6.39
CA GLN A 779 -9.17 20.97 -6.97
C GLN A 779 -10.21 22.00 -7.42
N LEU A 780 -10.64 22.89 -6.53
CA LEU A 780 -11.68 23.88 -6.83
C LEU A 780 -11.27 24.84 -7.97
N ALA A 781 -10.01 25.27 -7.99
CA ALA A 781 -9.48 26.12 -9.07
C ALA A 781 -9.44 25.40 -10.42
N LEU A 782 -8.98 24.15 -10.43
CA LEU A 782 -8.96 23.32 -11.64
C LEU A 782 -10.37 23.10 -12.19
N TYR A 783 -11.33 22.84 -11.30
CA TYR A 783 -12.73 22.59 -11.68
C TYR A 783 -13.44 23.86 -12.14
N ALA A 784 -13.21 24.99 -11.47
CA ALA A 784 -13.68 26.30 -11.90
C ALA A 784 -13.21 26.61 -13.33
N ARG A 785 -11.90 26.51 -13.57
CA ARG A 785 -11.37 26.81 -14.91
C ARG A 785 -11.83 25.81 -15.96
N ALA A 786 -11.94 24.53 -15.61
CA ALA A 786 -12.46 23.51 -16.53
C ALA A 786 -13.90 23.78 -16.94
N TRP A 787 -14.76 24.20 -15.99
CA TRP A 787 -16.14 24.54 -16.29
C TRP A 787 -16.24 25.73 -17.26
N GLU A 788 -15.51 26.82 -17.01
CA GLU A 788 -15.49 28.01 -17.88
C GLU A 788 -15.04 27.68 -19.31
N ILE A 789 -14.06 26.79 -19.46
CA ILE A 789 -13.56 26.36 -20.78
C ILE A 789 -14.57 25.47 -21.49
N ALA A 790 -15.23 24.56 -20.76
CA ALA A 790 -16.21 23.65 -21.34
C ALA A 790 -17.52 24.35 -21.70
N ASN A 791 -17.90 25.41 -20.98
CA ASN A 791 -19.18 26.11 -21.13
C ASN A 791 -18.97 27.62 -21.40
N PRO A 792 -18.65 28.01 -22.65
CA PRO A 792 -18.51 29.42 -23.01
C PRO A 792 -19.76 30.24 -22.66
N GLY A 793 -19.55 31.36 -21.98
CA GLY A 793 -20.58 32.23 -21.41
C GLY A 793 -20.82 32.01 -19.92
N ASP A 794 -20.25 30.98 -19.31
CA ASP A 794 -20.32 30.79 -17.87
C ASP A 794 -19.12 31.42 -17.16
N ARG A 795 -19.39 32.19 -16.10
CA ARG A 795 -18.38 32.71 -15.18
C ARG A 795 -18.52 32.02 -13.85
N VAL A 796 -17.44 31.41 -13.35
CA VAL A 796 -17.44 30.90 -11.97
C VAL A 796 -17.15 32.06 -11.03
N ILE A 797 -18.15 32.42 -10.22
CA ILE A 797 -18.13 33.56 -9.31
C ILE A 797 -18.05 33.16 -7.84
N ALA A 798 -18.22 31.88 -7.53
CA ALA A 798 -17.98 31.37 -6.19
C ALA A 798 -17.58 29.89 -6.26
N ILE A 799 -16.81 29.48 -5.27
CA ILE A 799 -16.44 28.08 -5.07
C ILE A 799 -16.51 27.74 -3.60
N GLY A 800 -16.66 26.47 -3.25
CA GLY A 800 -16.52 26.10 -1.86
C GLY A 800 -16.74 24.65 -1.54
N VAL A 801 -16.93 24.39 -0.24
CA VAL A 801 -17.02 23.05 0.32
C VAL A 801 -18.23 22.94 1.23
N THR A 802 -19.04 21.93 0.98
CA THR A 802 -20.06 21.46 1.91
C THR A 802 -19.44 20.45 2.87
N GLU A 803 -19.38 20.80 4.16
CA GLU A 803 -18.86 19.94 5.22
C GLU A 803 -20.00 19.10 5.82
N VAL A 804 -19.94 17.77 5.68
CA VAL A 804 -20.98 16.84 6.17
C VAL A 804 -20.50 16.11 7.42
N GLY A 805 -20.99 16.54 8.58
CA GLY A 805 -20.74 15.94 9.89
C GLY A 805 -22.04 15.52 10.57
N GLU A 806 -22.13 15.73 11.89
CA GLU A 806 -23.42 15.67 12.61
C GLU A 806 -24.35 16.81 12.17
N GLU A 807 -23.76 17.96 11.85
CA GLU A 807 -24.39 19.07 11.14
C GLU A 807 -23.78 19.22 9.74
N THR A 808 -24.51 19.85 8.83
CA THR A 808 -24.04 20.16 7.47
C THR A 808 -23.92 21.66 7.31
N ASN A 809 -22.75 22.13 6.88
CA ASN A 809 -22.48 23.55 6.64
C ASN A 809 -21.99 23.77 5.20
N HIS A 810 -22.52 24.79 4.53
CA HIS A 810 -22.10 25.21 3.19
C HIS A 810 -21.18 26.42 3.27
N TRP A 811 -19.92 26.26 2.92
CA TRP A 811 -18.94 27.35 2.88
C TRP A 811 -18.66 27.75 1.45
N LEU A 812 -18.61 29.06 1.17
CA LEU A 812 -18.22 29.61 -0.12
C LEU A 812 -17.12 30.67 0.04
N GLU A 813 -16.26 30.76 -0.96
CA GLU A 813 -15.39 31.89 -1.27
C GLU A 813 -15.98 32.58 -2.52
N VAL A 814 -16.36 33.85 -2.38
CA VAL A 814 -17.09 34.59 -3.43
C VAL A 814 -16.16 35.60 -4.12
N ASP A 815 -16.33 35.75 -5.43
CA ASP A 815 -15.66 36.75 -6.25
C ASP A 815 -16.06 38.17 -5.80
N GLU A 816 -15.08 38.99 -5.44
CA GLU A 816 -15.33 40.30 -4.83
C GLU A 816 -15.93 41.33 -5.80
N SER A 817 -15.95 41.04 -7.11
CA SER A 817 -16.49 41.95 -8.13
C SER A 817 -17.99 41.78 -8.39
N VAL A 818 -18.64 40.75 -7.82
CA VAL A 818 -20.08 40.52 -7.98
C VAL A 818 -20.84 40.92 -6.72
N GLU A 819 -22.14 41.19 -6.86
CA GLU A 819 -22.99 41.48 -5.70
C GLU A 819 -23.06 40.29 -4.73
N ALA A 820 -23.35 40.59 -3.46
CA ALA A 820 -23.39 39.58 -2.41
C ALA A 820 -24.39 38.46 -2.74
N ILE A 821 -23.88 37.24 -2.84
CA ILE A 821 -24.69 36.03 -2.88
C ILE A 821 -25.45 35.94 -1.56
N SER A 822 -26.75 35.59 -1.62
CA SER A 822 -27.62 35.50 -0.45
C SER A 822 -26.99 34.67 0.69
N GLU A 823 -27.10 35.16 1.93
CA GLU A 823 -26.74 34.40 3.15
C GLU A 823 -27.55 33.10 3.28
N MET A 824 -28.65 32.94 2.53
CA MET A 824 -29.38 31.66 2.49
C MET A 824 -28.70 30.59 1.63
N ALA A 825 -27.75 30.96 0.77
CA ALA A 825 -26.99 30.04 -0.06
C ALA A 825 -25.76 29.44 0.67
N MET A 826 -25.33 30.03 1.79
CA MET A 826 -24.11 29.65 2.52
C MET A 826 -24.21 29.92 4.03
N ASP A 827 -23.53 29.12 4.85
CA ASP A 827 -23.43 29.32 6.30
C ASP A 827 -22.33 30.32 6.70
N GLY A 828 -21.43 30.66 5.77
CA GLY A 828 -20.46 31.74 5.92
C GLY A 828 -19.75 32.08 4.63
N ASP A 829 -19.59 33.37 4.37
CA ASP A 829 -18.68 33.92 3.35
C ASP A 829 -17.26 33.94 3.91
N ALA A 830 -16.39 33.13 3.33
CA ALA A 830 -14.98 33.17 3.67
C ALA A 830 -14.30 34.19 2.74
N LYS A 831 -13.64 35.19 3.33
CA LYS A 831 -12.79 36.16 2.61
C LYS A 831 -11.34 35.75 2.74
N LEU A 832 -11.01 34.53 2.31
CA LEU A 832 -9.67 33.97 2.47
C LEU A 832 -8.71 34.51 1.40
N VAL A 833 -9.20 34.88 0.22
CA VAL A 833 -8.35 35.25 -0.92
C VAL A 833 -8.07 36.76 -1.03
N GLU A 834 -9.02 37.59 -0.59
CA GLU A 834 -9.03 39.06 -0.75
C GLU A 834 -7.72 39.73 -0.28
N ALA A 835 -7.23 39.35 0.91
CA ALA A 835 -6.02 39.90 1.53
C ALA A 835 -4.71 39.25 0.99
N LEU A 836 -4.82 38.14 0.26
CA LEU A 836 -3.68 37.26 -0.05
C LEU A 836 -3.21 37.34 -1.50
N HIS A 837 -4.13 37.46 -2.46
CA HIS A 837 -3.82 37.22 -3.88
C HIS A 837 -3.88 38.47 -4.75
N ARG A 838 -2.89 38.58 -5.65
CA ARG A 838 -2.80 39.51 -6.78
C ARG A 838 -2.09 38.81 -7.93
N ARG A 839 -2.12 39.36 -9.15
CA ARG A 839 -1.28 38.81 -10.23
C ARG A 839 0.19 39.13 -9.99
N ARG A 840 1.08 38.29 -10.53
CA ARG A 840 2.54 38.40 -10.32
C ARG A 840 3.15 39.66 -10.95
N ASP A 841 2.54 40.16 -12.02
CA ASP A 841 2.98 41.35 -12.77
C ASP A 841 2.49 42.67 -12.18
N GLU A 842 1.65 42.62 -11.14
CA GLU A 842 1.16 43.80 -10.45
C GLU A 842 2.16 44.34 -9.43
N SER A 843 1.90 45.55 -8.95
CA SER A 843 2.63 46.15 -7.83
C SER A 843 1.64 46.63 -6.76
N PRO A 844 2.07 46.85 -5.51
CA PRO A 844 1.18 47.40 -4.48
C PRO A 844 0.54 48.74 -4.85
N ASP A 845 1.17 49.51 -5.75
CA ASP A 845 0.69 50.81 -6.21
C ASP A 845 -0.27 50.70 -7.41
N ASP A 846 -0.43 49.51 -8.00
CA ASP A 846 -1.22 49.25 -9.21
C ASP A 846 -1.87 47.85 -9.12
N LEU A 847 -2.89 47.74 -8.27
CA LEU A 847 -3.66 46.51 -8.03
C LEU A 847 -4.97 46.56 -8.82
N VAL A 848 -4.98 45.96 -10.01
CA VAL A 848 -6.14 45.97 -10.90
C VAL A 848 -6.90 44.64 -10.91
N SER A 849 -6.23 43.52 -10.62
CA SER A 849 -6.86 42.19 -10.59
C SER A 849 -7.90 42.02 -9.49
N ILE A 850 -8.96 41.31 -9.85
CA ILE A 850 -9.94 40.76 -8.91
C ILE A 850 -9.25 39.65 -8.09
N PRO A 851 -9.25 39.70 -6.74
CA PRO A 851 -8.50 38.75 -5.91
C PRO A 851 -8.89 37.29 -6.13
N PHE A 852 -10.19 37.00 -6.27
CA PHE A 852 -10.67 35.67 -6.62
C PHE A 852 -10.07 35.15 -7.94
N ARG A 853 -9.98 36.01 -8.97
CA ARG A 853 -9.36 35.65 -10.26
C ARG A 853 -7.84 35.47 -10.13
N ALA A 854 -7.19 36.33 -9.35
CA ALA A 854 -5.77 36.20 -9.05
C ALA A 854 -5.47 34.89 -8.27
N TRP A 855 -6.34 34.50 -7.34
CA TRP A 855 -6.27 33.22 -6.64
C TRP A 855 -6.43 32.05 -7.62
N LEU A 856 -7.48 32.07 -8.45
CA LEU A 856 -7.73 31.05 -9.46
C LEU A 856 -6.49 30.86 -10.34
N ARG A 857 -5.97 31.96 -10.89
CA ARG A 857 -4.74 31.96 -11.67
C ARG A 857 -3.57 31.35 -10.89
N HIS A 858 -3.31 31.83 -9.68
CA HIS A 858 -2.18 31.37 -8.85
C HIS A 858 -2.25 29.86 -8.57
N ARG A 859 -3.44 29.31 -8.28
CA ARG A 859 -3.63 27.86 -8.09
C ARG A 859 -3.35 27.06 -9.38
N LEU A 860 -3.70 27.60 -10.54
CA LEU A 860 -3.36 26.99 -11.84
C LEU A 860 -1.86 27.05 -12.13
N GLU A 861 -1.18 28.15 -11.76
CA GLU A 861 0.28 28.26 -11.88
C GLU A 861 1.00 27.28 -10.93
N VAL A 862 0.53 27.11 -9.68
CA VAL A 862 1.02 26.07 -8.75
C VAL A 862 0.86 24.67 -9.37
N SER A 863 -0.27 24.42 -10.03
CA SER A 863 -0.52 23.15 -10.74
C SER A 863 0.47 22.97 -11.90
N GLY A 864 0.63 24.00 -12.75
CA GLY A 864 1.57 24.01 -13.87
C GLY A 864 3.01 23.74 -13.46
N ARG A 865 3.53 24.47 -12.46
CA ARG A 865 4.88 24.25 -11.90
C ARG A 865 5.06 22.85 -11.33
N THR A 866 4.02 22.29 -10.71
CA THR A 866 4.08 20.92 -10.16
C THR A 866 4.16 19.87 -11.25
N ILE A 867 3.39 20.05 -12.34
CA ILE A 867 3.42 19.17 -13.51
C ILE A 867 4.79 19.24 -14.19
N GLU A 868 5.30 20.45 -14.41
CA GLU A 868 6.61 20.69 -14.99
C GLU A 868 7.73 20.06 -14.15
N ALA A 869 7.68 20.22 -12.82
CA ALA A 869 8.61 19.56 -11.90
C ALA A 869 8.52 18.02 -11.99
N ALA A 870 7.31 17.48 -12.07
CA ALA A 870 7.10 16.04 -12.20
C ALA A 870 7.61 15.48 -13.55
N GLU A 871 7.43 16.23 -14.64
CA GLU A 871 7.87 15.85 -15.99
C GLU A 871 9.38 16.00 -16.20
N SER A 872 10.00 16.96 -15.51
CA SER A 872 11.47 17.10 -15.43
C SER A 872 12.13 16.09 -14.48
N GLY A 873 11.34 15.28 -13.77
CA GLY A 873 11.84 14.22 -12.90
C GLY A 873 12.23 14.68 -11.50
N ALA A 874 11.83 15.89 -11.07
CA ALA A 874 12.05 16.39 -9.73
C ALA A 874 11.19 15.61 -8.71
N VAL A 875 11.83 14.75 -7.92
CA VAL A 875 11.18 13.78 -7.00
C VAL A 875 11.75 13.88 -5.59
N HIS A 876 12.14 15.11 -5.20
CA HIS A 876 12.66 15.38 -3.88
C HIS A 876 11.57 15.11 -2.82
N PRO A 877 11.92 14.49 -1.69
CA PRO A 877 10.97 14.27 -0.61
C PRO A 877 10.72 15.58 0.14
N THR A 878 9.45 15.86 0.46
CA THR A 878 9.04 16.99 1.32
C THR A 878 8.37 16.46 2.58
N PRO A 879 9.15 15.90 3.52
CA PRO A 879 8.56 15.12 4.59
C PRO A 879 7.84 16.02 5.59
N SER A 880 6.75 15.52 6.16
CA SER A 880 5.86 16.26 7.08
C SER A 880 5.27 15.29 8.09
N SER A 881 5.02 15.76 9.31
CA SER A 881 4.43 14.93 10.36
C SER A 881 3.04 14.41 9.95
N SER A 882 2.23 15.29 9.36
CA SER A 882 0.88 15.01 8.90
C SER A 882 0.80 14.05 7.71
N SER A 883 1.78 14.08 6.80
CA SER A 883 1.69 13.29 5.55
C SER A 883 2.56 12.04 5.56
N CYS A 884 3.64 11.99 6.33
CA CYS A 884 4.53 10.82 6.38
C CYS A 884 3.98 9.66 7.22
N GLY A 885 3.27 9.95 8.32
CA GLY A 885 2.75 8.91 9.22
C GLY A 885 1.79 7.93 8.54
N PHE A 886 0.97 8.42 7.61
CA PHE A 886 -0.02 7.64 6.85
C PHE A 886 0.35 7.54 5.36
N CYS A 887 1.62 7.73 5.00
CA CYS A 887 2.01 7.71 3.59
C CYS A 887 1.99 6.26 3.06
N PRO A 888 1.30 5.98 1.94
CA PRO A 888 1.21 4.62 1.41
C PRO A 888 2.54 4.12 0.82
N VAL A 889 3.56 4.98 0.68
CA VAL A 889 4.88 4.62 0.14
C VAL A 889 5.98 4.69 1.20
N THR A 890 5.64 4.72 2.48
CA THR A 890 6.59 4.88 3.60
C THR A 890 7.74 3.87 3.54
N SER A 891 7.43 2.59 3.36
CA SER A 891 8.40 1.49 3.26
C SER A 891 9.35 1.63 2.07
N ALA A 892 8.84 2.06 0.91
CA ALA A 892 9.63 2.27 -0.31
C ALA A 892 10.42 3.60 -0.30
N CYS A 893 9.96 4.59 0.46
CA CYS A 893 10.57 5.91 0.56
C CYS A 893 11.91 5.86 1.32
N GLY A 894 11.98 5.09 2.41
CA GLY A 894 13.17 4.98 3.25
C GLY A 894 13.46 6.23 4.11
N LEU A 895 12.41 7.00 4.41
CA LEU A 895 12.40 8.14 5.36
C LEU A 895 11.32 7.97 6.43
N ASP A 896 10.92 6.73 6.68
CA ASP A 896 9.86 6.28 7.58
C ASP A 896 10.13 6.62 9.04
N GLU A 897 11.36 6.45 9.51
CA GLU A 897 11.74 6.70 10.91
C GLU A 897 11.97 8.17 11.26
N LEU A 898 11.93 9.08 10.29
CA LEU A 898 12.20 10.52 10.49
C LEU A 898 11.05 11.22 11.23
N PHE A 899 9.84 10.65 11.19
CA PHE A 899 8.61 11.24 11.74
C PHE A 899 7.74 10.24 12.53
N SER A 900 8.28 9.07 12.88
CA SER A 900 7.61 8.07 13.74
C SER A 900 7.43 8.50 15.20
N GLY A 901 7.75 9.75 15.55
CA GLY A 901 7.53 10.35 16.87
C GLY A 901 6.09 10.83 17.13
N GLY A 902 5.09 10.29 16.43
CA GLY A 902 3.69 10.72 16.51
C GLY A 902 2.79 9.90 17.44
N PHE A 903 3.24 8.77 17.97
CA PHE A 903 2.55 8.00 19.02
C PHE A 903 3.58 7.34 19.95
N LEU A 904 3.81 7.99 21.09
CA LEU A 904 4.17 7.35 22.35
C LEU A 904 3.06 7.66 23.36
#